data_AF-A0A1F5G214-F1
#
_entry.id   AF-A0A1F5G214-F1
#
_cell.length_a   1.000
_cell.length_b   1.000
_cell.length_c   1.000
_cell.angle_alpha   90.00
_cell.angle_beta   90.00
_cell.angle_gamma   90.00
#
_symmetry.space_group_name_H-M   'P 1'
#
loop_
_entity.id
_entity.type
_entity.pdbx_description
1 polymer ?
#
loop_
_entity_poly.entity_id
_entity_poly.type
_entity_poly.pdbx_seq_one_letter_code
_entity_poly.pdbx_strand_id
1 'polypeptide(L)'
;MKKIRLPKVDLRKTKREAARQAGRKIPQTPADLFEPALSENAAYIARTRYAFRDENGEPKETPKELFWRVAYYIAAADRIYLRAHSGLRPSGSKTGKAGHDAKTHKKTAHEFYNLMASQSFIPNTPTLVNSGKKGQCLSACFVLPVEDDLESILKTMRDMAMIHKMGGGTGFSFSRLRPKDDIIGTSKGKTTGPVAFLQAYNDVTSQIRQGGVRRGANMGILHYTHPDVLRFAVHKVDEFSLTNFNISVTVDEGFMEKVKEDAKFVEDTKSSRSVESEIEVDNIVSQLKEAYAIRDLDLKNVQVEEAVSKLYDLCQAKEEGEGYELVNPRTGEVTGKLNAKKVFDLITKLAWQYGDPGMVLIDRINSSRANPTPNIGMIEATNPCAEQPLLPYDACTLGSINLAKFVYPENNRRVIDTPQSRSVSTKKSLPSEAKAKEGIDWPALKKAIHTAVHFLDNVLDMNEYPVAEIDEMTSRIRRIGLGVMGWADMLTLLGIGYNTQEGFHLAEKVMNFVQSEVDKASCDLAKIRSVFPAFKGSIYDAKGQIRPRNAARTTIAPTGTISLLADCSSGIEPHFALTFAKNTIEGKRLFNTNPYFLAALKKRGLDSDEILDTIEKNRGSVKNLSNIPDDLKNTFVVAGDIVPKDHVRMAAAFQKFTDNGISKTINFANEATVEDVREAYWLTYELGCRMVTIYRDGSRQKQVLEVKNGKSYYDQLGGRRPQEASGPEGKRIITNEHGQPIPTKRPTPQEAWGMRIRKKADVGYVYTSVFRDADNEPVEVFVTIGKTGGYVAGAAEVTGRLASRALKYGASLEEIASDLVGISCGTPYGMGADSVLSAFDAVGKSLVEISRAKQLQLPVLEEDSKAQALSNGSVQNGKTKNLSNGQINPQTNGESLTSSSPKASQALSQSEGSKILSEAEGQLTLTKVSSTTDQSGLATHSYEEKIIETKFNSCPDCGSPLTFAEGCKKCIDPTCGWSKCS
;
A
#
# COMPACT_ATOMS: atom_id res chain seq x y z
N MET A 1 32.30 6.48 -12.58
CA MET A 1 32.55 5.47 -13.65
C MET A 1 32.63 6.15 -15.02
N LYS A 2 33.41 5.63 -15.99
CA LYS A 2 33.30 6.07 -17.40
C LYS A 2 31.94 5.60 -17.94
N LYS A 3 31.12 6.48 -18.55
CA LYS A 3 29.84 6.10 -19.16
C LYS A 3 30.07 5.15 -20.34
N ILE A 4 29.91 3.84 -20.12
CA ILE A 4 29.93 2.85 -21.19
C ILE A 4 28.81 3.19 -22.17
N ARG A 5 29.16 3.50 -23.42
CA ARG A 5 28.21 3.96 -24.42
C ARG A 5 27.45 2.76 -24.99
N LEU A 6 26.45 2.29 -24.23
CA LEU A 6 25.67 1.09 -24.52
C LEU A 6 25.10 1.12 -25.96
N PRO A 7 25.05 -0.02 -26.67
CA PRO A 7 24.47 -0.08 -28.01
C PRO A 7 23.03 0.44 -28.04
N LYS A 8 22.65 1.17 -29.10
CA LYS A 8 21.25 1.56 -29.33
C LYS A 8 20.38 0.31 -29.50
N VAL A 9 19.24 0.26 -28.80
CA VAL A 9 18.30 -0.86 -28.86
C VAL A 9 17.16 -0.53 -29.82
N ASP A 10 16.77 -1.49 -30.68
CA ASP A 10 15.54 -1.37 -31.46
C ASP A 10 14.32 -1.58 -30.55
N LEU A 11 13.78 -0.46 -30.07
CA LEU A 11 12.53 -0.38 -29.30
C LEU A 11 11.29 -0.81 -30.12
N ARG A 12 11.45 -1.02 -31.44
CA ARG A 12 10.43 -1.55 -32.36
C ARG A 12 9.12 -0.78 -32.32
N LYS A 13 9.14 0.53 -31.96
CA LYS A 13 7.96 1.33 -31.60
C LYS A 13 6.79 1.18 -32.58
N THR A 14 7.05 1.31 -33.88
CA THR A 14 6.03 1.15 -34.94
C THR A 14 5.45 -0.27 -35.03
N LYS A 15 6.28 -1.31 -34.84
CA LYS A 15 5.83 -2.72 -34.84
C LYS A 15 5.03 -3.05 -33.57
N ARG A 16 5.49 -2.58 -32.41
CA ARG A 16 4.78 -2.70 -31.13
C ARG A 16 3.42 -2.02 -31.19
N GLU A 17 3.35 -0.77 -31.64
CA GLU A 17 2.06 -0.08 -31.71
C GLU A 17 1.11 -0.68 -32.76
N ALA A 18 1.61 -1.17 -33.90
CA ALA A 18 0.80 -1.95 -34.84
C ALA A 18 0.27 -3.27 -34.20
N ALA A 19 1.07 -3.93 -33.36
CA ALA A 19 0.62 -5.10 -32.59
C ALA A 19 -0.43 -4.72 -31.53
N ARG A 20 -0.24 -3.62 -30.77
CA ARG A 20 -1.25 -3.10 -29.84
C ARG A 20 -2.55 -2.73 -30.54
N GLN A 21 -2.49 -2.01 -31.67
CA GLN A 21 -3.68 -1.67 -32.46
C GLN A 21 -4.43 -2.91 -32.99
N ALA A 22 -3.72 -3.99 -33.32
CA ALA A 22 -4.34 -5.26 -33.68
C ALA A 22 -4.93 -6.01 -32.46
N GLY A 23 -4.25 -5.99 -31.31
CA GLY A 23 -4.69 -6.62 -30.07
C GLY A 23 -5.88 -5.91 -29.41
N ARG A 24 -5.96 -4.58 -29.51
CA ARG A 24 -7.12 -3.79 -29.02
C ARG A 24 -8.41 -4.05 -29.82
N LYS A 25 -8.31 -4.64 -31.03
CA LYS A 25 -9.46 -5.12 -31.82
C LYS A 25 -9.83 -6.55 -31.41
N ILE A 26 -10.28 -6.69 -30.17
CA ILE A 26 -10.69 -7.96 -29.55
C ILE A 26 -11.99 -8.44 -30.24
N PRO A 27 -12.03 -9.65 -30.83
CA PRO A 27 -13.26 -10.21 -31.37
C PRO A 27 -14.13 -10.78 -30.25
N GLN A 28 -15.42 -10.97 -30.51
CA GLN A 28 -16.31 -11.76 -29.66
C GLN A 28 -15.66 -13.10 -29.28
N THR A 29 -15.85 -13.53 -28.03
CA THR A 29 -15.26 -14.75 -27.49
C THR A 29 -15.67 -15.98 -28.32
N PRO A 30 -14.71 -16.78 -28.83
CA PRO A 30 -15.03 -18.00 -29.59
C PRO A 30 -15.86 -19.00 -28.78
N ALA A 31 -16.83 -19.62 -29.43
CA ALA A 31 -17.77 -20.56 -28.80
C ALA A 31 -17.13 -21.90 -28.40
N ASP A 32 -15.97 -22.24 -28.98
CA ASP A 32 -15.18 -23.44 -28.67
C ASP A 32 -14.31 -23.31 -27.40
N LEU A 33 -14.27 -22.12 -26.78
CA LEU A 33 -13.62 -21.93 -25.49
C LEU A 33 -14.51 -22.40 -24.34
N PHE A 34 -13.98 -23.25 -23.46
CA PHE A 34 -14.66 -23.74 -22.27
C PHE A 34 -14.92 -22.61 -21.24
N GLU A 35 -15.91 -22.79 -20.36
CA GLU A 35 -16.13 -21.85 -19.24
C GLU A 35 -15.11 -22.06 -18.11
N PRO A 36 -14.47 -21.00 -17.58
CA PRO A 36 -13.50 -21.12 -16.50
C PRO A 36 -14.20 -21.53 -15.19
N ALA A 37 -13.82 -22.69 -14.64
CA ALA A 37 -14.37 -23.25 -13.41
C ALA A 37 -13.80 -22.56 -12.16
N LEU A 38 -14.17 -21.29 -11.95
CA LEU A 38 -13.81 -20.48 -10.79
C LEU A 38 -14.76 -20.74 -9.61
N SER A 39 -14.28 -20.57 -8.36
CA SER A 39 -15.20 -20.45 -7.22
C SER A 39 -16.05 -19.16 -7.30
N GLU A 40 -17.13 -19.08 -6.52
CA GLU A 40 -17.92 -17.85 -6.41
C GLU A 40 -17.07 -16.64 -5.98
N ASN A 41 -16.11 -16.86 -5.06
CA ASN A 41 -15.16 -15.85 -4.61
C ASN A 41 -14.20 -15.43 -5.74
N ALA A 42 -13.61 -16.37 -6.47
CA ALA A 42 -12.75 -16.06 -7.61
C ALA A 42 -13.52 -15.36 -8.75
N ALA A 43 -14.77 -15.76 -9.03
CA ALA A 43 -15.66 -15.11 -9.99
C ALA A 43 -16.13 -13.71 -9.54
N TYR A 44 -16.30 -13.49 -8.24
CA TYR A 44 -16.54 -12.17 -7.65
C TYR A 44 -15.30 -11.28 -7.76
N ILE A 45 -14.11 -11.80 -7.44
CA ILE A 45 -12.82 -11.10 -7.57
C ILE A 45 -12.52 -10.76 -9.04
N ALA A 46 -12.79 -11.66 -9.98
CA ALA A 46 -12.68 -11.42 -11.42
C ALA A 46 -13.51 -10.21 -11.85
N ARG A 47 -14.82 -10.22 -11.56
CA ARG A 47 -15.75 -9.13 -11.93
C ARG A 47 -15.43 -7.82 -11.21
N THR A 48 -15.14 -7.85 -9.91
CA THR A 48 -14.97 -6.61 -9.13
C THR A 48 -13.60 -5.96 -9.27
N ARG A 49 -12.51 -6.71 -9.47
CA ARG A 49 -11.14 -6.18 -9.49
C ARG A 49 -10.48 -6.15 -10.88
N TYR A 50 -10.90 -7.00 -11.81
CA TYR A 50 -10.14 -7.27 -13.04
C TYR A 50 -10.89 -7.05 -14.35
N ALA A 51 -12.23 -7.12 -14.32
CA ALA A 51 -13.08 -6.76 -15.46
C ALA A 51 -12.99 -5.27 -15.80
N PHE A 52 -13.20 -4.94 -17.07
CA PHE A 52 -13.52 -3.58 -17.48
C PHE A 52 -14.88 -3.17 -16.91
N ARG A 53 -15.03 -1.87 -16.62
CA ARG A 53 -16.26 -1.27 -16.09
C ARG A 53 -16.91 -0.38 -17.15
N ASP A 54 -18.22 -0.22 -17.09
CA ASP A 54 -18.98 0.71 -17.94
C ASP A 54 -18.97 2.15 -17.41
N GLU A 55 -19.83 3.02 -17.95
CA GLU A 55 -19.94 4.43 -17.57
C GLU A 55 -20.61 4.64 -16.19
N ASN A 56 -21.43 3.68 -15.74
CA ASN A 56 -21.99 3.63 -14.38
C ASN A 56 -20.98 3.08 -13.37
N GLY A 57 -19.90 2.45 -13.86
CA GLY A 57 -18.90 1.78 -13.07
C GLY A 57 -19.13 0.27 -12.90
N GLU A 58 -20.14 -0.34 -13.53
CA GLU A 58 -20.47 -1.76 -13.34
C GLU A 58 -19.61 -2.71 -14.22
N PRO A 59 -19.30 -3.94 -13.75
CA PRO A 59 -18.47 -4.90 -14.51
C PRO A 59 -19.11 -5.31 -15.84
N LYS A 60 -18.41 -4.97 -16.94
CA LYS A 60 -18.85 -5.21 -18.31
C LYS A 60 -18.47 -6.59 -18.87
N GLU A 61 -17.64 -7.35 -18.16
CA GLU A 61 -17.06 -8.61 -18.65
C GLU A 61 -17.32 -9.78 -17.71
N THR A 62 -17.74 -10.91 -18.28
CA THR A 62 -17.65 -12.22 -17.61
C THR A 62 -16.19 -12.63 -17.42
N PRO A 63 -15.87 -13.56 -16.49
CA PRO A 63 -14.51 -14.08 -16.34
C PRO A 63 -13.94 -14.71 -17.63
N LYS A 64 -14.81 -15.30 -18.46
CA LYS A 64 -14.44 -15.84 -19.78
C LYS A 64 -14.04 -14.74 -20.76
N GLU A 65 -14.82 -13.67 -20.90
CA GLU A 65 -14.48 -12.53 -21.76
C GLU A 65 -13.22 -11.82 -21.29
N LEU A 66 -13.04 -11.67 -19.97
CA LEU A 66 -11.85 -11.13 -19.35
C LEU A 66 -10.59 -11.91 -19.71
N PHE A 67 -10.58 -13.24 -19.53
CA PHE A 67 -9.43 -14.07 -19.92
C PHE A 67 -9.21 -14.05 -21.44
N TRP A 68 -10.27 -13.98 -22.25
CA TRP A 68 -10.15 -13.86 -23.70
C TRP A 68 -9.55 -12.51 -24.13
N ARG A 69 -9.98 -11.38 -23.54
CA ARG A 69 -9.37 -10.06 -23.74
C ARG A 69 -7.87 -10.09 -23.47
N VAL A 70 -7.48 -10.60 -22.29
CA VAL A 70 -6.06 -10.64 -21.88
C VAL A 70 -5.26 -11.53 -22.84
N ALA A 71 -5.76 -12.74 -23.13
CA ALA A 71 -5.09 -13.69 -24.01
C ALA A 71 -4.94 -13.17 -25.44
N TYR A 72 -6.01 -12.63 -26.03
CA TYR A 72 -6.00 -12.09 -27.40
C TYR A 72 -5.13 -10.82 -27.50
N TYR A 73 -5.19 -9.92 -26.51
CA TYR A 73 -4.32 -8.75 -26.50
C TYR A 73 -2.84 -9.15 -26.45
N ILE A 74 -2.44 -10.01 -25.51
CA ILE A 74 -1.04 -10.40 -25.32
C ILE A 74 -0.51 -11.27 -26.47
N ALA A 75 -1.35 -12.12 -27.08
CA ALA A 75 -0.97 -12.89 -28.26
C ALA A 75 -0.63 -12.02 -29.50
N ALA A 76 -1.06 -10.76 -29.55
CA ALA A 76 -0.81 -9.88 -30.70
C ALA A 76 0.68 -9.55 -30.91
N ALA A 77 1.52 -9.66 -29.88
CA ALA A 77 2.96 -9.42 -29.99
C ALA A 77 3.69 -10.41 -30.92
N ASP A 78 3.16 -11.61 -31.16
CA ASP A 78 3.76 -12.57 -32.09
C ASP A 78 3.94 -11.97 -33.49
N ARG A 79 3.02 -11.09 -33.90
CA ARG A 79 2.99 -10.38 -35.19
C ARG A 79 4.22 -9.49 -35.43
N ILE A 80 4.99 -9.16 -34.38
CA ILE A 80 6.26 -8.43 -34.47
C ILE A 80 7.36 -9.28 -35.13
N TYR A 81 7.28 -10.61 -34.98
CA TYR A 81 8.39 -11.54 -35.25
C TYR A 81 8.21 -12.40 -36.52
N LEU A 82 6.96 -12.62 -36.97
CA LEU A 82 6.64 -13.59 -38.04
C LEU A 82 7.34 -13.34 -39.40
N ARG A 83 7.83 -12.12 -39.65
CA ARG A 83 8.61 -11.80 -40.87
C ARG A 83 10.05 -12.33 -40.86
N ALA A 84 10.59 -12.78 -39.72
CA ALA A 84 11.98 -13.24 -39.62
C ALA A 84 12.24 -14.59 -40.32
N HIS A 85 11.20 -15.36 -40.66
CA HIS A 85 11.33 -16.75 -41.14
C HIS A 85 11.30 -16.91 -42.67
N SER A 86 11.38 -15.82 -43.45
CA SER A 86 11.29 -15.88 -44.92
C SER A 86 12.52 -16.48 -45.65
N GLY A 87 13.42 -17.17 -44.94
CA GLY A 87 14.51 -17.96 -45.51
C GLY A 87 14.11 -19.39 -45.90
N LEU A 88 13.05 -19.95 -45.30
CA LEU A 88 12.51 -21.28 -45.63
C LEU A 88 11.15 -21.15 -46.33
N ARG A 89 11.18 -20.99 -47.65
CA ARG A 89 9.98 -21.08 -48.50
C ARG A 89 9.84 -22.49 -49.08
N PRO A 90 8.72 -23.18 -48.84
CA PRO A 90 8.20 -24.14 -49.82
C PRO A 90 7.89 -23.38 -51.12
N SER A 91 8.41 -23.86 -52.25
CA SER A 91 8.16 -23.27 -53.57
C SER A 91 6.72 -23.53 -54.03
N GLY A 92 5.88 -22.49 -54.08
CA GLY A 92 4.54 -22.62 -54.65
C GLY A 92 3.60 -21.43 -54.42
N SER A 93 3.36 -21.03 -53.16
CA SER A 93 2.30 -20.05 -52.87
C SER A 93 2.70 -18.60 -53.17
N LYS A 94 1.94 -17.95 -54.07
CA LYS A 94 2.01 -16.49 -54.33
C LYS A 94 0.97 -15.66 -53.54
N THR A 95 0.08 -16.31 -52.78
CA THR A 95 -1.10 -15.67 -52.14
C THR A 95 -1.23 -16.04 -50.66
N GLY A 96 -0.79 -15.16 -49.74
CA GLY A 96 -0.89 -15.46 -48.30
C GLY A 96 -0.18 -14.53 -47.30
N LYS A 97 -0.13 -13.21 -47.51
CA LYS A 97 0.65 -12.29 -46.65
C LYS A 97 -0.05 -11.74 -45.38
N ALA A 98 -1.33 -12.02 -45.16
CA ALA A 98 -2.09 -11.51 -44.00
C ALA A 98 -2.79 -12.60 -43.16
N GLY A 99 -3.29 -13.66 -43.82
CA GLY A 99 -4.01 -14.74 -43.14
C GLY A 99 -3.14 -15.57 -42.18
N HIS A 100 -1.86 -15.75 -42.49
CA HIS A 100 -0.92 -16.47 -41.63
C HIS A 100 -0.75 -15.79 -40.26
N ASP A 101 -0.45 -14.49 -40.25
CA ASP A 101 -0.25 -13.72 -39.03
C ASP A 101 -1.52 -13.68 -38.15
N ALA A 102 -2.70 -13.59 -38.77
CA ALA A 102 -3.97 -13.68 -38.07
C ALA A 102 -4.24 -15.08 -37.49
N LYS A 103 -3.86 -16.15 -38.21
CA LYS A 103 -4.02 -17.54 -37.74
C LYS A 103 -3.09 -17.86 -36.58
N THR A 104 -1.82 -17.45 -36.63
CA THR A 104 -0.87 -17.64 -35.52
C THR A 104 -1.30 -16.83 -34.29
N HIS A 105 -1.64 -15.55 -34.47
CA HIS A 105 -2.18 -14.70 -33.40
C HIS A 105 -3.38 -15.35 -32.69
N LYS A 106 -4.38 -15.86 -33.46
CA LYS A 106 -5.51 -16.58 -32.88
C LYS A 106 -5.09 -17.86 -32.16
N LYS A 107 -4.19 -18.69 -32.72
CA LYS A 107 -3.70 -19.92 -32.05
C LYS A 107 -3.06 -19.62 -30.70
N THR A 108 -2.12 -18.67 -30.66
CA THR A 108 -1.47 -18.24 -29.42
C THR A 108 -2.49 -17.70 -28.41
N ALA A 109 -3.52 -16.97 -28.85
CA ALA A 109 -4.59 -16.51 -27.97
C ALA A 109 -5.40 -17.67 -27.34
N HIS A 110 -5.63 -18.79 -28.04
CA HIS A 110 -6.31 -19.95 -27.44
C HIS A 110 -5.39 -20.67 -26.44
N GLU A 111 -4.09 -20.75 -26.71
CA GLU A 111 -3.11 -21.33 -25.78
C GLU A 111 -2.97 -20.50 -24.49
N PHE A 112 -2.90 -19.17 -24.62
CA PHE A 112 -2.89 -18.24 -23.50
C PHE A 112 -4.22 -18.22 -22.73
N TYR A 113 -5.36 -18.34 -23.43
CA TYR A 113 -6.67 -18.46 -22.80
C TYR A 113 -6.74 -19.72 -21.94
N ASN A 114 -6.43 -20.89 -22.52
CA ASN A 114 -6.48 -22.18 -21.84
C ASN A 114 -5.58 -22.22 -20.60
N LEU A 115 -4.44 -21.52 -20.62
CA LEU A 115 -3.51 -21.40 -19.50
C LEU A 115 -4.12 -20.63 -18.31
N MET A 116 -4.86 -19.54 -18.57
CA MET A 116 -5.50 -18.72 -17.52
C MET A 116 -6.86 -19.25 -17.08
N ALA A 117 -7.70 -19.71 -18.02
CA ALA A 117 -9.06 -20.20 -17.75
C ALA A 117 -9.08 -21.53 -16.98
N SER A 118 -7.99 -22.31 -17.03
CA SER A 118 -7.76 -23.48 -16.16
C SER A 118 -7.15 -23.11 -14.79
N GLN A 119 -6.90 -21.81 -14.53
CA GLN A 119 -6.12 -21.28 -13.41
C GLN A 119 -4.69 -21.87 -13.29
N SER A 120 -4.16 -22.48 -14.37
CA SER A 120 -2.82 -23.12 -14.38
C SER A 120 -1.68 -22.10 -14.27
N PHE A 121 -1.88 -20.89 -14.82
CA PHE A 121 -1.05 -19.72 -14.54
C PHE A 121 -1.91 -18.45 -14.61
N ILE A 122 -1.61 -17.49 -13.74
CA ILE A 122 -2.25 -16.17 -13.74
C ILE A 122 -1.15 -15.09 -13.81
N PRO A 123 -1.22 -14.14 -14.75
CA PRO A 123 -0.28 -13.03 -14.82
C PRO A 123 -0.56 -11.98 -13.73
N ASN A 124 0.36 -11.04 -13.54
CA ASN A 124 0.20 -9.98 -12.54
C ASN A 124 -1.09 -9.15 -12.71
N THR A 125 -1.53 -8.54 -11.61
CA THR A 125 -2.71 -7.67 -11.57
C THR A 125 -2.71 -6.57 -12.66
N PRO A 126 -1.61 -5.82 -12.91
CA PRO A 126 -1.58 -4.86 -14.01
C PRO A 126 -1.86 -5.47 -15.39
N THR A 127 -1.33 -6.65 -15.72
CA THR A 127 -1.64 -7.31 -17.01
C THR A 127 -3.14 -7.65 -17.13
N LEU A 128 -3.77 -8.15 -16.06
CA LEU A 128 -5.21 -8.44 -16.05
C LEU A 128 -6.04 -7.16 -16.23
N VAL A 129 -5.74 -6.11 -15.45
CA VAL A 129 -6.52 -4.85 -15.43
C VAL A 129 -6.31 -4.01 -16.69
N ASN A 130 -5.12 -4.04 -17.31
CA ASN A 130 -4.73 -3.07 -18.34
C ASN A 130 -4.60 -3.65 -19.77
N SER A 131 -4.56 -4.98 -19.96
CA SER A 131 -4.57 -5.56 -21.31
C SER A 131 -5.80 -5.12 -22.10
N GLY A 132 -5.58 -4.50 -23.26
CA GLY A 132 -6.62 -3.90 -24.12
C GLY A 132 -6.82 -2.40 -23.94
N LYS A 133 -6.32 -1.77 -22.86
CA LYS A 133 -6.34 -0.31 -22.69
C LYS A 133 -5.28 0.37 -23.57
N LYS A 134 -5.26 1.71 -23.57
CA LYS A 134 -4.27 2.55 -24.27
C LYS A 134 -3.49 3.37 -23.25
N GLY A 135 -2.16 3.43 -23.39
CA GLY A 135 -1.28 4.19 -22.49
C GLY A 135 -1.30 3.68 -21.05
N GLN A 136 -1.37 2.36 -20.85
CA GLN A 136 -1.42 1.73 -19.53
C GLN A 136 -0.34 0.65 -19.40
N CYS A 137 0.29 0.60 -18.22
CA CYS A 137 1.40 -0.31 -17.96
C CYS A 137 0.92 -1.72 -17.52
N LEU A 138 1.70 -2.74 -17.89
CA LEU A 138 1.47 -4.16 -17.61
C LEU A 138 2.50 -4.74 -16.62
N SER A 139 3.59 -4.02 -16.33
CA SER A 139 4.58 -4.38 -15.31
C SER A 139 4.12 -3.90 -13.93
N ALA A 140 4.49 -4.63 -12.88
CA ALA A 140 4.06 -4.32 -11.50
C ALA A 140 5.17 -3.66 -10.67
N CYS A 141 6.44 -3.88 -11.02
CA CYS A 141 7.58 -3.61 -10.16
C CYS A 141 8.70 -2.93 -10.95
N PHE A 142 9.27 -1.88 -10.35
CA PHE A 142 10.22 -0.94 -10.96
C PHE A 142 11.26 -0.54 -9.92
N VAL A 143 12.50 -0.24 -10.34
CA VAL A 143 13.49 0.48 -9.52
C VAL A 143 13.93 1.74 -10.26
N LEU A 144 14.08 2.85 -9.53
CA LEU A 144 14.55 4.12 -10.07
C LEU A 144 15.82 4.57 -9.32
N PRO A 145 16.79 5.21 -10.00
CA PRO A 145 17.99 5.74 -9.33
C PRO A 145 17.66 7.02 -8.57
N VAL A 146 18.29 7.22 -7.41
CA VAL A 146 18.30 8.51 -6.72
C VAL A 146 19.74 9.01 -6.75
N GLU A 147 20.04 9.91 -7.68
CA GLU A 147 21.37 10.52 -7.83
C GLU A 147 21.52 11.75 -6.92
N ASP A 148 22.75 12.12 -6.55
CA ASP A 148 23.08 13.22 -5.61
C ASP A 148 22.96 14.63 -6.24
N ASP A 149 21.87 14.87 -6.96
CA ASP A 149 21.50 16.17 -7.52
C ASP A 149 19.98 16.40 -7.48
N LEU A 150 19.56 17.65 -7.22
CA LEU A 150 18.15 17.98 -6.97
C LEU A 150 17.25 17.79 -8.20
N GLU A 151 17.79 17.92 -9.42
CA GLU A 151 17.01 17.72 -10.65
C GLU A 151 16.69 16.23 -10.84
N SER A 152 17.67 15.34 -10.65
CA SER A 152 17.48 13.89 -10.66
C SER A 152 16.56 13.40 -9.53
N ILE A 153 16.67 13.97 -8.33
CA ILE A 153 15.78 13.64 -7.19
C ILE A 153 14.33 14.00 -7.53
N LEU A 154 14.07 15.19 -8.07
CA LEU A 154 12.71 15.64 -8.41
C LEU A 154 12.16 14.96 -9.67
N LYS A 155 13.01 14.69 -10.67
CA LYS A 155 12.65 13.87 -11.84
C LYS A 155 12.24 12.45 -11.41
N THR A 156 12.97 11.84 -10.50
CA THR A 156 12.69 10.48 -10.01
C THR A 156 11.40 10.44 -9.19
N MET A 157 11.10 11.48 -8.42
CA MET A 157 9.82 11.67 -7.72
C MET A 157 8.65 11.82 -8.72
N ARG A 158 8.84 12.53 -9.83
CA ARG A 158 7.87 12.62 -10.95
C ARG A 158 7.67 11.27 -11.64
N ASP A 159 8.74 10.51 -11.87
CA ASP A 159 8.70 9.20 -12.51
C ASP A 159 7.98 8.17 -11.62
N MET A 160 8.27 8.16 -10.32
CA MET A 160 7.52 7.42 -9.29
C MET A 160 6.02 7.74 -9.34
N ALA A 161 5.65 9.02 -9.34
CA ALA A 161 4.26 9.44 -9.37
C ALA A 161 3.51 8.92 -10.60
N MET A 162 4.16 8.94 -11.77
CA MET A 162 3.60 8.41 -13.02
C MET A 162 3.51 6.88 -13.05
N ILE A 163 4.42 6.16 -12.39
CA ILE A 163 4.35 4.70 -12.22
C ILE A 163 3.22 4.31 -11.27
N HIS A 164 3.10 4.97 -10.11
CA HIS A 164 2.01 4.73 -9.17
C HIS A 164 0.64 5.00 -9.80
N LYS A 165 0.49 6.05 -10.61
CA LYS A 165 -0.74 6.34 -11.36
C LYS A 165 -1.21 5.16 -12.23
N MET A 166 -0.29 4.33 -12.72
CA MET A 166 -0.57 3.13 -13.54
C MET A 166 -0.68 1.82 -12.73
N GLY A 167 -0.58 1.86 -11.39
CA GLY A 167 -0.68 0.68 -10.53
C GLY A 167 0.66 0.01 -10.17
N GLY A 168 1.79 0.60 -10.55
CA GLY A 168 3.13 0.08 -10.24
C GLY A 168 3.59 0.39 -8.82
N GLY A 169 4.46 -0.46 -8.28
CA GLY A 169 5.24 -0.22 -7.06
C GLY A 169 6.72 -0.02 -7.37
N THR A 170 7.39 0.83 -6.61
CA THR A 170 8.71 1.39 -6.93
C THR A 170 9.77 1.06 -5.87
N GLY A 171 11.04 1.04 -6.24
CA GLY A 171 12.16 0.82 -5.35
C GLY A 171 13.27 1.83 -5.57
N PHE A 172 13.96 2.21 -4.49
CA PHE A 172 14.97 3.27 -4.48
C PHE A 172 16.16 2.87 -3.61
N SER A 173 17.38 3.10 -4.10
CA SER A 173 18.56 3.20 -3.25
C SER A 173 18.79 4.68 -2.97
N PHE A 174 18.79 5.07 -1.69
CA PHE A 174 19.17 6.42 -1.27
C PHE A 174 20.68 6.53 -0.99
N SER A 175 21.41 5.43 -1.11
CA SER A 175 22.83 5.27 -0.71
C SER A 175 23.83 6.14 -1.49
N ARG A 176 23.40 6.77 -2.58
CA ARG A 176 24.23 7.69 -3.38
C ARG A 176 24.14 9.14 -2.89
N LEU A 177 23.06 9.50 -2.20
CA LEU A 177 22.87 10.84 -1.68
C LEU A 177 23.91 11.12 -0.60
N ARG A 178 24.47 12.33 -0.60
CA ARG A 178 25.35 12.76 0.48
C ARG A 178 24.64 12.72 1.84
N PRO A 179 25.36 12.43 2.94
CA PRO A 179 24.76 12.35 4.27
C PRO A 179 24.27 13.72 4.75
N LYS A 180 23.41 13.72 5.77
CA LYS A 180 22.98 14.93 6.49
C LYS A 180 24.21 15.79 6.84
N ASP A 181 24.02 17.10 6.77
CA ASP A 181 25.01 18.13 7.11
C ASP A 181 26.25 18.22 6.20
N ASP A 182 26.38 17.39 5.16
CA ASP A 182 27.37 17.61 4.09
C ASP A 182 27.05 18.88 3.28
N ILE A 183 28.10 19.50 2.72
CA ILE A 183 28.07 20.82 2.11
C ILE A 183 27.39 20.78 0.73
N ILE A 184 26.44 21.69 0.54
CA ILE A 184 25.84 21.98 -0.77
C ILE A 184 26.79 22.91 -1.53
N GLY A 185 27.35 22.43 -2.64
CA GLY A 185 28.47 23.11 -3.32
C GLY A 185 28.16 24.52 -3.84
N THR A 186 26.90 24.81 -4.17
CA THR A 186 26.42 26.09 -4.70
C THR A 186 26.09 27.11 -3.60
N SER A 187 25.27 26.74 -2.61
CA SER A 187 24.83 27.64 -1.54
C SER A 187 25.79 27.72 -0.34
N LYS A 188 26.74 26.78 -0.23
CA LYS A 188 27.57 26.51 0.96
C LYS A 188 26.79 26.15 2.24
N GLY A 189 25.47 25.99 2.14
CA GLY A 189 24.64 25.48 3.23
C GLY A 189 24.80 23.98 3.44
N LYS A 190 24.19 23.48 4.52
CA LYS A 190 24.12 22.06 4.88
C LYS A 190 22.94 21.37 4.18
N THR A 191 23.09 20.08 3.87
CA THR A 191 22.00 19.23 3.33
C THR A 191 21.20 18.51 4.43
N THR A 192 19.96 18.14 4.12
CA THR A 192 19.07 17.39 5.03
C THR A 192 19.28 15.87 5.00
N GLY A 193 20.10 15.36 4.07
CA GLY A 193 20.44 13.94 3.95
C GLY A 193 19.34 13.06 3.34
N PRO A 194 19.61 11.76 3.11
CA PRO A 194 18.70 10.84 2.41
C PRO A 194 17.36 10.64 3.10
N VAL A 195 17.33 10.67 4.43
CA VAL A 195 16.15 10.38 5.24
C VAL A 195 15.04 11.43 5.04
N ALA A 196 15.39 12.69 4.82
CA ALA A 196 14.43 13.74 4.49
C ALA A 196 13.79 13.54 3.10
N PHE A 197 14.57 13.07 2.11
CA PHE A 197 14.03 12.77 0.78
C PHE A 197 13.16 11.50 0.78
N LEU A 198 13.48 10.51 1.62
CA LEU A 198 12.64 9.33 1.86
C LEU A 198 11.23 9.72 2.37
N GLN A 199 11.14 10.62 3.34
CA GLN A 199 9.85 11.18 3.80
C GLN A 199 9.12 11.93 2.67
N ALA A 200 9.81 12.80 1.94
CA ALA A 200 9.19 13.54 0.82
C ALA A 200 8.62 12.61 -0.27
N TYR A 201 9.28 11.48 -0.55
CA TYR A 201 8.76 10.45 -1.44
C TYR A 201 7.52 9.75 -0.87
N ASN A 202 7.51 9.43 0.43
CA ASN A 202 6.34 8.86 1.12
C ASN A 202 5.12 9.80 1.04
N ASP A 203 5.34 11.10 1.18
CA ASP A 203 4.27 12.09 1.25
C ASP A 203 3.63 12.34 -0.13
N VAL A 204 4.45 12.35 -1.18
CA VAL A 204 3.97 12.36 -2.58
C VAL A 204 3.21 11.07 -2.91
N THR A 205 3.73 9.90 -2.52
CA THR A 205 2.99 8.63 -2.66
C THR A 205 1.68 8.64 -1.87
N SER A 206 1.63 9.30 -0.71
CA SER A 206 0.41 9.46 0.10
C SER A 206 -0.69 10.25 -0.60
N GLN A 207 -0.37 11.14 -1.55
CA GLN A 207 -1.36 11.85 -2.37
C GLN A 207 -1.92 10.99 -3.53
N ILE A 208 -1.26 9.88 -3.88
CA ILE A 208 -1.62 9.09 -5.06
C ILE A 208 -2.48 7.89 -4.67
N ARG A 209 -3.68 7.80 -5.26
CA ARG A 209 -4.60 6.66 -5.13
C ARG A 209 -4.68 5.93 -6.47
N GLN A 210 -4.02 4.79 -6.57
CA GLN A 210 -4.00 3.97 -7.79
C GLN A 210 -5.42 3.46 -8.08
N GLY A 211 -6.00 3.92 -9.19
CA GLY A 211 -7.40 3.62 -9.55
C GLY A 211 -8.43 4.04 -8.48
N GLY A 212 -8.12 5.07 -7.68
CA GLY A 212 -8.98 5.55 -6.58
C GLY A 212 -8.98 4.70 -5.30
N VAL A 213 -8.57 3.43 -5.36
CA VAL A 213 -8.78 2.46 -4.25
C VAL A 213 -7.48 1.93 -3.63
N ARG A 214 -6.39 1.77 -4.40
CA ARG A 214 -5.14 1.17 -3.91
C ARG A 214 -4.11 2.24 -3.55
N ARG A 215 -3.41 2.09 -2.43
CA ARG A 215 -2.25 2.95 -2.06
C ARG A 215 -1.05 2.65 -2.96
N GLY A 216 -0.17 3.63 -3.16
CA GLY A 216 1.17 3.33 -3.66
C GLY A 216 1.97 2.52 -2.65
N ALA A 217 3.04 1.87 -3.10
CA ALA A 217 3.93 1.09 -2.26
C ALA A 217 5.36 1.21 -2.78
N ASN A 218 6.30 1.43 -1.87
CA ASN A 218 7.71 1.68 -2.15
C ASN A 218 8.64 0.77 -1.33
N MET A 219 9.84 0.54 -1.85
CA MET A 219 11.01 0.09 -1.09
C MET A 219 12.03 1.22 -1.02
N GLY A 220 12.54 1.51 0.17
CA GLY A 220 13.68 2.39 0.40
C GLY A 220 14.85 1.59 0.93
N ILE A 221 16.01 1.71 0.30
CA ILE A 221 17.23 0.99 0.68
C ILE A 221 18.37 1.96 0.95
N LEU A 222 19.16 1.64 1.99
CA LEU A 222 20.39 2.34 2.33
C LEU A 222 21.50 1.32 2.65
N HIS A 223 22.71 1.58 2.17
CA HIS A 223 23.88 0.72 2.39
C HIS A 223 24.43 0.84 3.81
N TYR A 224 24.93 -0.26 4.39
CA TYR A 224 25.42 -0.30 5.77
C TYR A 224 26.56 0.67 6.08
N THR A 225 27.40 0.98 5.08
CA THR A 225 28.50 1.97 5.16
C THR A 225 28.06 3.43 5.02
N HIS A 226 26.78 3.71 4.78
CA HIS A 226 26.31 5.09 4.61
C HIS A 226 26.27 5.83 5.97
N PRO A 227 26.76 7.08 6.11
CA PRO A 227 26.85 7.75 7.41
C PRO A 227 25.51 8.03 8.11
N ASP A 228 24.37 7.95 7.41
CA ASP A 228 23.01 8.01 7.97
C ASP A 228 22.35 6.63 8.26
N VAL A 229 23.11 5.53 8.23
CA VAL A 229 22.56 4.15 8.38
C VAL A 229 21.67 3.96 9.62
N LEU A 230 22.07 4.45 10.79
CA LEU A 230 21.30 4.26 12.03
C LEU A 230 20.05 5.16 12.05
N ARG A 231 20.18 6.40 11.57
CA ARG A 231 19.07 7.34 11.39
C ARG A 231 17.99 6.75 10.47
N PHE A 232 18.41 6.12 9.38
CA PHE A 232 17.52 5.45 8.43
C PHE A 232 16.83 4.24 9.08
N ALA A 233 17.56 3.41 9.82
CA ALA A 233 16.98 2.24 10.50
C ALA A 233 15.87 2.61 11.48
N VAL A 234 16.04 3.67 12.28
CA VAL A 234 15.04 4.11 13.27
C VAL A 234 13.91 4.97 12.69
N HIS A 235 13.96 5.40 11.43
CA HIS A 235 12.99 6.35 10.89
C HIS A 235 11.54 5.81 10.90
N LYS A 236 11.37 4.48 10.96
CA LYS A 236 10.07 3.79 10.99
C LYS A 236 9.62 3.33 12.39
N VAL A 237 10.25 3.80 13.45
CA VAL A 237 9.81 3.63 14.87
C VAL A 237 8.41 4.23 15.09
N ASP A 238 8.06 5.26 14.31
CA ASP A 238 6.68 5.72 14.12
C ASP A 238 6.03 4.98 12.93
N GLU A 239 5.07 4.09 13.23
CA GLU A 239 4.28 3.36 12.22
C GLU A 239 3.51 4.29 11.25
N PHE A 240 3.29 5.56 11.61
CA PHE A 240 2.49 6.52 10.83
C PHE A 240 3.33 7.42 9.90
N SER A 241 4.63 7.55 10.13
CA SER A 241 5.55 8.37 9.30
C SER A 241 5.69 7.86 7.86
N LEU A 242 6.08 6.60 7.71
CA LEU A 242 6.49 5.96 6.44
C LEU A 242 5.46 4.93 5.94
N THR A 243 4.16 5.21 6.06
CA THR A 243 3.08 4.23 5.78
C THR A 243 3.03 3.66 4.35
N ASN A 244 3.78 4.19 3.39
CA ASN A 244 3.87 3.68 2.02
C ASN A 244 5.21 3.02 1.68
N PHE A 245 6.16 3.00 2.61
CA PHE A 245 7.52 2.45 2.42
C PHE A 245 7.76 1.21 3.27
N ASN A 246 8.26 0.15 2.66
CA ASN A 246 9.14 -0.80 3.37
C ASN A 246 10.56 -0.23 3.33
N ILE A 247 11.35 -0.45 4.40
CA ILE A 247 12.77 -0.07 4.42
C ILE A 247 13.66 -1.29 4.62
N SER A 248 14.86 -1.28 4.06
CA SER A 248 15.85 -2.35 4.25
C SER A 248 17.28 -1.84 4.17
N VAL A 249 18.17 -2.42 4.97
CA VAL A 249 19.61 -2.16 4.91
C VAL A 249 20.26 -3.17 3.97
N THR A 250 21.10 -2.68 3.05
CA THR A 250 21.95 -3.54 2.23
C THR A 250 23.28 -3.79 2.94
N VAL A 251 23.68 -5.07 2.98
CA VAL A 251 24.90 -5.62 3.58
C VAL A 251 25.60 -6.54 2.58
N ASP A 252 26.85 -6.89 2.86
CA ASP A 252 27.67 -7.84 2.08
C ASP A 252 28.25 -8.96 2.98
N GLU A 253 28.95 -9.93 2.39
CA GLU A 253 29.68 -10.97 3.14
C GLU A 253 30.65 -10.35 4.16
N GLY A 254 31.34 -9.26 3.81
CA GLY A 254 32.33 -8.60 4.66
C GLY A 254 31.75 -8.01 5.94
N PHE A 255 30.55 -7.40 5.87
CA PHE A 255 29.79 -6.99 7.05
C PHE A 255 29.43 -8.20 7.92
N MET A 256 28.94 -9.29 7.32
CA MET A 256 28.53 -10.48 8.06
C MET A 256 29.71 -11.25 8.68
N GLU A 257 30.90 -11.19 8.08
CA GLU A 257 32.16 -11.62 8.69
C GLU A 257 32.56 -10.68 9.83
N LYS A 258 32.46 -9.36 9.63
CA LYS A 258 32.74 -8.36 10.67
C LYS A 258 31.83 -8.50 11.89
N VAL A 259 30.56 -8.90 11.72
CA VAL A 259 29.66 -9.23 12.85
C VAL A 259 30.21 -10.37 13.70
N LYS A 260 30.89 -11.37 13.11
CA LYS A 260 31.58 -12.46 13.85
C LYS A 260 32.81 -11.94 14.57
N GLU A 261 33.62 -11.14 13.89
CA GLU A 261 34.86 -10.58 14.46
C GLU A 261 34.61 -9.61 15.62
N ASP A 262 33.55 -8.80 15.52
CA ASP A 262 33.20 -7.76 16.48
C ASP A 262 32.43 -8.28 17.69
N ALA A 263 31.88 -9.50 17.61
CA ALA A 263 31.15 -10.15 18.70
C ALA A 263 31.96 -10.18 20.01
N LYS A 264 33.26 -10.46 19.93
CA LYS A 264 34.17 -10.48 21.09
C LYS A 264 34.19 -9.17 21.89
N PHE A 265 34.14 -8.01 21.22
CA PHE A 265 34.15 -6.68 21.85
C PHE A 265 32.82 -6.36 22.56
N VAL A 266 31.76 -7.14 22.30
CA VAL A 266 30.48 -7.07 23.00
C VAL A 266 30.42 -8.13 24.11
N GLU A 267 30.79 -9.37 23.78
CA GLU A 267 30.55 -10.57 24.61
C GLU A 267 31.53 -10.74 25.78
N ASP A 268 32.74 -10.17 25.74
CA ASP A 268 33.63 -10.18 26.91
C ASP A 268 33.19 -9.22 28.04
N THR A 269 32.17 -8.38 27.83
CA THR A 269 31.60 -7.48 28.86
C THR A 269 30.66 -8.18 29.84
N LYS A 270 31.15 -9.27 30.45
CA LYS A 270 30.37 -10.24 31.24
C LYS A 270 29.56 -9.61 32.40
N SER A 271 28.28 -9.99 32.44
CA SER A 271 27.35 -9.98 33.61
C SER A 271 26.64 -8.70 34.08
N SER A 272 26.82 -7.53 33.44
CA SER A 272 25.89 -6.38 33.64
C SER A 272 25.64 -5.54 32.39
N ARG A 273 26.72 -5.19 31.68
CA ARG A 273 26.69 -4.24 30.55
C ARG A 273 25.77 -4.62 29.39
N SER A 274 25.56 -5.90 29.12
CA SER A 274 24.66 -6.33 28.05
C SER A 274 23.23 -5.86 28.32
N VAL A 275 22.70 -6.11 29.52
CA VAL A 275 21.35 -5.68 29.94
C VAL A 275 21.26 -4.16 30.01
N GLU A 276 22.28 -3.48 30.52
CA GLU A 276 22.36 -2.01 30.53
C GLU A 276 22.28 -1.44 29.10
N SER A 277 23.01 -2.03 28.14
CA SER A 277 23.01 -1.59 26.74
C SER A 277 21.68 -1.88 26.01
N GLU A 278 21.01 -2.99 26.31
CA GLU A 278 19.68 -3.26 25.74
C GLU A 278 18.63 -2.27 26.26
N ILE A 279 18.69 -1.93 27.55
CA ILE A 279 17.86 -0.89 28.18
C ILE A 279 18.16 0.49 27.59
N GLU A 280 19.43 0.80 27.33
CA GLU A 280 19.83 2.07 26.68
C GLU A 280 19.24 2.18 25.26
N VAL A 281 19.26 1.11 24.46
CA VAL A 281 18.57 1.09 23.16
C VAL A 281 17.07 1.34 23.29
N ASP A 282 16.37 0.68 24.22
CA ASP A 282 14.92 0.89 24.37
C ASP A 282 14.58 2.30 24.86
N ASN A 283 15.41 2.89 25.73
CA ASN A 283 15.27 4.29 26.15
C ASN A 283 15.47 5.26 24.98
N ILE A 284 16.47 5.04 24.12
CA ILE A 284 16.72 5.85 22.92
C ILE A 284 15.56 5.69 21.92
N VAL A 285 15.05 4.48 21.73
CA VAL A 285 13.91 4.21 20.83
C VAL A 285 12.60 4.81 21.35
N SER A 286 12.37 4.84 22.68
CA SER A 286 11.22 5.58 23.25
C SER A 286 11.35 7.09 23.03
N GLN A 287 12.53 7.67 23.29
CA GLN A 287 12.81 9.08 23.03
C GLN A 287 12.56 9.44 21.55
N LEU A 288 13.00 8.59 20.61
CA LEU A 288 12.71 8.76 19.18
C LEU A 288 11.21 8.70 18.88
N LYS A 289 10.49 7.75 19.46
CA LYS A 289 9.04 7.59 19.26
C LYS A 289 8.25 8.80 19.79
N GLU A 290 8.63 9.32 20.95
CA GLU A 290 8.07 10.53 21.54
C GLU A 290 8.38 11.75 20.68
N ALA A 291 9.63 11.92 20.24
CA ALA A 291 10.05 12.99 19.33
C ALA A 291 9.31 12.94 17.98
N TYR A 292 9.10 11.76 17.39
CA TYR A 292 8.34 11.61 16.15
C TYR A 292 6.86 12.02 16.30
N ALA A 293 6.27 11.91 17.49
CA ALA A 293 4.90 12.36 17.76
C ALA A 293 4.75 13.88 17.93
N ILE A 294 5.85 14.63 18.09
CA ILE A 294 5.83 16.09 18.19
C ILE A 294 5.43 16.72 16.85
N ARG A 295 4.57 17.74 16.91
CA ARG A 295 4.08 18.50 15.74
C ARG A 295 4.89 19.75 15.41
N ASP A 296 5.54 20.32 16.41
CA ASP A 296 6.53 21.36 16.21
C ASP A 296 7.73 20.76 15.49
N LEU A 297 7.99 21.20 14.26
CA LEU A 297 8.97 20.56 13.39
C LEU A 297 10.40 20.78 13.90
N ASP A 298 10.69 21.94 14.50
CA ASP A 298 12.03 22.28 14.97
C ASP A 298 12.36 21.54 16.28
N LEU A 299 11.42 21.50 17.23
CA LEU A 299 11.56 20.70 18.45
C LEU A 299 11.65 19.20 18.14
N LYS A 300 10.84 18.70 17.21
CA LYS A 300 10.92 17.32 16.71
C LYS A 300 12.29 17.02 16.11
N ASN A 301 12.80 17.89 15.25
CA ASN A 301 14.11 17.72 14.64
C ASN A 301 15.21 17.68 15.72
N VAL A 302 15.24 18.63 16.67
CA VAL A 302 16.24 18.67 17.74
C VAL A 302 16.25 17.39 18.57
N GLN A 303 15.09 16.88 19.00
CA GLN A 303 15.03 15.64 19.79
C GLN A 303 15.39 14.39 18.98
N VAL A 304 15.02 14.33 17.70
CA VAL A 304 15.47 13.25 16.80
C VAL A 304 16.98 13.29 16.59
N GLU A 305 17.60 14.47 16.43
CA GLU A 305 19.07 14.59 16.35
C GLU A 305 19.75 14.12 17.66
N GLU A 306 19.24 14.53 18.82
CA GLU A 306 19.82 14.16 20.12
C GLU A 306 19.78 12.64 20.35
N ALA A 307 18.63 12.00 20.10
CA ALA A 307 18.48 10.56 20.27
C ALA A 307 19.21 9.75 19.19
N VAL A 308 19.31 10.26 17.95
CA VAL A 308 20.16 9.66 16.91
C VAL A 308 21.65 9.76 17.28
N SER A 309 22.12 10.86 17.88
CA SER A 309 23.52 10.97 18.33
C SER A 309 23.88 9.86 19.31
N LYS A 310 23.08 9.69 20.38
CA LYS A 310 23.26 8.63 21.39
C LYS A 310 23.35 7.24 20.76
N LEU A 311 22.57 7.00 19.69
CA LEU A 311 22.58 5.74 18.95
C LEU A 311 23.89 5.50 18.18
N TYR A 312 24.50 6.55 17.61
CA TYR A 312 25.85 6.48 17.04
C TYR A 312 26.92 6.30 18.12
N ASP A 313 26.84 7.03 19.23
CA ASP A 313 27.79 6.94 20.36
C ASP A 313 27.81 5.55 21.01
N LEU A 314 26.66 4.87 21.04
CA LEU A 314 26.49 3.48 21.45
C LEU A 314 27.09 2.50 20.43
N CYS A 315 26.73 2.64 19.15
CA CYS A 315 27.18 1.73 18.08
C CYS A 315 28.64 1.93 17.66
N GLN A 316 29.29 3.02 18.09
CA GLN A 316 30.66 3.38 17.76
C GLN A 316 31.66 2.25 18.04
N ALA A 317 32.64 2.09 17.13
CA ALA A 317 33.85 1.31 17.38
C ALA A 317 34.86 2.14 18.19
N LYS A 318 35.43 1.54 19.24
CA LYS A 318 36.27 2.18 20.27
C LYS A 318 37.62 1.49 20.44
N GLU A 319 37.76 0.23 20.00
CA GLU A 319 39.00 -0.56 20.09
C GLU A 319 39.70 -0.75 18.72
N GLU A 320 41.00 -1.08 18.75
CA GLU A 320 41.78 -1.28 17.52
C GLU A 320 41.37 -2.59 16.83
N GLY A 321 41.00 -2.50 15.55
CA GLY A 321 40.46 -3.62 14.77
C GLY A 321 38.96 -3.88 15.01
N GLU A 322 38.27 -3.10 15.83
CA GLU A 322 36.81 -3.09 15.93
C GLU A 322 36.17 -2.36 14.75
N GLY A 323 35.07 -2.91 14.24
CA GLY A 323 34.15 -2.19 13.37
C GLY A 323 34.50 -2.10 11.89
N TYR A 324 33.59 -1.42 11.19
CA TYR A 324 33.65 -1.11 9.76
C TYR A 324 33.55 0.41 9.53
N GLU A 325 33.91 0.86 8.33
CA GLU A 325 33.98 2.29 7.99
C GLU A 325 32.66 2.85 7.45
N LEU A 326 32.26 4.01 7.99
CA LEU A 326 31.24 4.86 7.39
C LEU A 326 31.90 5.75 6.34
N VAL A 327 31.37 5.77 5.12
CA VAL A 327 32.00 6.41 3.95
C VAL A 327 31.03 7.37 3.28
N ASN A 328 31.41 8.64 3.13
CA ASN A 328 30.61 9.60 2.37
C ASN A 328 30.59 9.20 0.87
N PRO A 329 29.42 8.87 0.27
CA PRO A 329 29.34 8.38 -1.11
C PRO A 329 29.77 9.42 -2.16
N ARG A 330 29.83 10.71 -1.78
CA ARG A 330 30.23 11.83 -2.66
C ARG A 330 31.74 12.06 -2.71
N THR A 331 32.46 11.84 -1.60
CA THR A 331 33.91 12.11 -1.50
C THR A 331 34.76 10.86 -1.39
N GLY A 332 34.20 9.74 -0.90
CA GLY A 332 34.96 8.54 -0.54
C GLY A 332 35.72 8.67 0.78
N GLU A 333 35.52 9.75 1.53
CA GLU A 333 36.16 9.98 2.84
C GLU A 333 35.45 9.17 3.94
N VAL A 334 36.24 8.62 4.86
CA VAL A 334 35.75 7.93 6.05
C VAL A 334 35.27 8.95 7.07
N THR A 335 34.00 8.88 7.47
CA THR A 335 33.38 9.82 8.42
C THR A 335 33.29 9.28 9.85
N GLY A 336 33.60 7.99 10.06
CA GLY A 336 33.55 7.32 11.37
C GLY A 336 33.64 5.80 11.25
N LYS A 337 33.61 5.09 12.39
CA LYS A 337 33.55 3.62 12.44
C LYS A 337 32.50 3.13 13.42
N LEU A 338 31.76 2.08 13.02
CA LEU A 338 30.75 1.41 13.84
C LEU A 338 31.10 -0.07 14.03
N ASN A 339 30.79 -0.61 15.20
CA ASN A 339 30.88 -2.04 15.47
C ASN A 339 29.75 -2.77 14.72
N ALA A 340 30.10 -3.76 13.90
CA ALA A 340 29.15 -4.49 13.07
C ALA A 340 28.13 -5.29 13.90
N LYS A 341 28.57 -5.93 15.00
CA LYS A 341 27.69 -6.67 15.91
C LYS A 341 26.63 -5.76 16.54
N LYS A 342 27.02 -4.59 17.06
CA LYS A 342 26.09 -3.59 17.65
C LYS A 342 25.05 -3.13 16.62
N VAL A 343 25.46 -2.87 15.38
CA VAL A 343 24.55 -2.46 14.28
C VAL A 343 23.60 -3.60 13.88
N PHE A 344 24.07 -4.85 13.84
CA PHE A 344 23.25 -6.03 13.57
C PHE A 344 22.24 -6.31 14.70
N ASP A 345 22.65 -6.14 15.96
CA ASP A 345 21.78 -6.24 17.13
C ASP A 345 20.69 -5.16 17.14
N LEU A 346 21.02 -3.92 16.75
CA LEU A 346 20.04 -2.86 16.57
C LEU A 346 19.04 -3.18 15.44
N ILE A 347 19.52 -3.63 14.27
CA ILE A 347 18.68 -3.98 13.13
C ILE A 347 17.72 -5.13 13.46
N THR A 348 18.21 -6.17 14.14
CA THR A 348 17.37 -7.31 14.58
C THR A 348 16.35 -6.89 15.63
N LYS A 349 16.72 -6.03 16.60
CA LYS A 349 15.80 -5.49 17.61
C LYS A 349 14.71 -4.60 17.00
N LEU A 350 15.06 -3.67 16.10
CA LEU A 350 14.08 -2.83 15.40
C LEU A 350 13.12 -3.68 14.54
N ALA A 351 13.65 -4.65 13.80
CA ALA A 351 12.82 -5.55 13.00
C ALA A 351 11.89 -6.42 13.88
N TRP A 352 12.33 -6.84 15.06
CA TRP A 352 11.49 -7.53 16.05
C TRP A 352 10.40 -6.62 16.66
N GLN A 353 10.67 -5.34 16.84
CA GLN A 353 9.72 -4.35 17.38
C GLN A 353 8.69 -3.89 16.34
N TYR A 354 9.10 -3.64 15.09
CA TYR A 354 8.29 -2.90 14.08
C TYR A 354 8.11 -3.63 12.73
N GLY A 355 8.85 -4.71 12.47
CA GLY A 355 8.88 -5.42 11.18
C GLY A 355 9.79 -4.79 10.11
N ASP A 356 10.56 -3.75 10.47
CA ASP A 356 11.54 -3.05 9.63
C ASP A 356 12.74 -2.62 10.49
N PRO A 357 13.95 -2.43 9.92
CA PRO A 357 14.29 -2.64 8.51
C PRO A 357 14.54 -4.11 8.17
N GLY A 358 14.25 -4.50 6.93
CA GLY A 358 14.72 -5.78 6.37
C GLY A 358 16.23 -5.77 6.07
N MET A 359 16.80 -6.94 5.76
CA MET A 359 18.22 -7.10 5.44
C MET A 359 18.42 -7.76 4.06
N VAL A 360 19.31 -7.19 3.25
CA VAL A 360 19.53 -7.58 1.84
C VAL A 360 21.03 -7.78 1.57
N LEU A 361 21.42 -8.99 1.14
CA LEU A 361 22.79 -9.36 0.77
C LEU A 361 23.06 -8.92 -0.68
N ILE A 362 23.62 -7.71 -0.85
CA ILE A 362 23.64 -7.00 -2.14
C ILE A 362 24.71 -7.53 -3.10
N ASP A 363 25.79 -8.06 -2.56
CA ASP A 363 26.84 -8.78 -3.29
C ASP A 363 26.35 -10.15 -3.82
N ARG A 364 25.58 -10.92 -3.04
CA ARG A 364 24.91 -12.15 -3.47
C ARG A 364 23.86 -11.91 -4.55
N ILE A 365 23.22 -10.74 -4.55
CA ILE A 365 22.38 -10.30 -5.66
C ILE A 365 23.25 -10.07 -6.91
N ASN A 366 24.30 -9.25 -6.81
CA ASN A 366 25.10 -8.83 -7.96
C ASN A 366 26.02 -9.91 -8.56
N SER A 367 26.45 -10.88 -7.76
CA SER A 367 27.24 -12.05 -8.21
C SER A 367 26.38 -13.17 -8.82
N SER A 368 25.05 -13.07 -8.74
CA SER A 368 24.13 -14.12 -9.19
C SER A 368 23.38 -13.77 -10.48
N ARG A 369 22.57 -14.72 -10.96
CA ARG A 369 21.65 -14.55 -12.10
C ARG A 369 20.61 -13.42 -11.91
N ALA A 370 20.53 -12.79 -10.73
CA ALA A 370 19.73 -11.58 -10.48
C ALA A 370 20.29 -10.33 -11.17
N ASN A 371 21.62 -10.18 -11.23
CA ASN A 371 22.28 -9.20 -12.12
C ASN A 371 22.93 -9.92 -13.32
N PRO A 372 22.16 -10.21 -14.39
CA PRO A 372 22.71 -10.87 -15.57
C PRO A 372 23.63 -9.96 -16.40
N THR A 373 23.67 -8.66 -16.14
CA THR A 373 24.38 -7.65 -16.95
C THR A 373 25.18 -6.68 -16.07
N PRO A 374 26.18 -7.15 -15.30
CA PRO A 374 26.99 -6.30 -14.42
C PRO A 374 27.79 -5.24 -15.21
N ASN A 375 27.99 -5.45 -16.51
CA ASN A 375 28.58 -4.47 -17.43
C ASN A 375 27.68 -3.26 -17.74
N ILE A 376 26.38 -3.30 -17.40
CA ILE A 376 25.46 -2.16 -17.47
C ILE A 376 25.50 -1.36 -16.16
N GLY A 377 25.60 -2.05 -15.03
CA GLY A 377 25.68 -1.46 -13.70
C GLY A 377 25.46 -2.49 -12.60
N MET A 378 25.54 -2.03 -11.35
CA MET A 378 25.21 -2.83 -10.16
C MET A 378 23.75 -2.60 -9.77
N ILE A 379 23.12 -3.63 -9.22
CA ILE A 379 21.82 -3.54 -8.55
C ILE A 379 22.07 -2.97 -7.15
N GLU A 380 21.36 -1.90 -6.81
CA GLU A 380 21.46 -1.22 -5.51
C GLU A 380 20.15 -1.27 -4.71
N ALA A 381 19.04 -1.68 -5.33
CA ALA A 381 17.72 -1.72 -4.72
C ALA A 381 16.83 -2.83 -5.29
N THR A 382 15.73 -3.10 -4.56
CA THR A 382 14.67 -4.03 -4.93
C THR A 382 13.32 -3.31 -4.98
N ASN A 383 12.29 -3.94 -5.54
CA ASN A 383 10.91 -3.46 -5.53
C ASN A 383 10.24 -3.56 -4.13
N PRO A 384 8.99 -3.08 -3.92
CA PRO A 384 8.34 -3.06 -2.59
C PRO A 384 8.18 -4.40 -1.86
N CYS A 385 8.01 -5.49 -2.60
CA CYS A 385 7.94 -6.87 -2.06
C CYS A 385 9.28 -7.62 -2.22
N ALA A 386 10.27 -6.92 -2.77
CA ALA A 386 11.68 -7.23 -2.88
C ALA A 386 12.09 -8.52 -3.64
N GLU A 387 11.14 -9.21 -4.27
CA GLU A 387 11.40 -10.35 -5.17
C GLU A 387 12.05 -9.95 -6.51
N GLN A 388 12.11 -8.65 -6.81
CA GLN A 388 12.77 -8.05 -7.96
C GLN A 388 13.90 -7.09 -7.53
N PRO A 389 15.11 -7.60 -7.27
CA PRO A 389 16.34 -6.86 -7.48
C PRO A 389 16.42 -6.38 -8.94
N LEU A 390 16.59 -5.07 -9.15
CA LEU A 390 16.49 -4.42 -10.45
C LEU A 390 17.57 -3.35 -10.63
N LEU A 391 18.04 -3.18 -11.86
CA LEU A 391 18.90 -2.06 -12.23
C LEU A 391 18.08 -0.75 -12.31
N PRO A 392 18.71 0.44 -12.22
CA PRO A 392 18.06 1.72 -12.47
C PRO A 392 17.21 1.75 -13.76
N TYR A 393 15.95 2.12 -13.63
CA TYR A 393 14.91 2.09 -14.68
C TYR A 393 14.56 0.69 -15.25
N ASP A 394 15.09 -0.41 -14.69
CA ASP A 394 14.63 -1.77 -15.03
C ASP A 394 13.27 -2.05 -14.35
N ALA A 395 12.50 -2.97 -14.95
CA ALA A 395 11.17 -3.32 -14.47
C ALA A 395 10.80 -4.74 -14.84
N CYS A 396 9.90 -5.35 -14.06
CA CYS A 396 9.52 -6.74 -14.26
C CYS A 396 8.02 -6.96 -14.52
N THR A 397 7.75 -7.79 -15.53
CA THR A 397 6.44 -8.43 -15.72
C THR A 397 6.43 -9.74 -14.93
N LEU A 398 5.45 -9.90 -14.04
CA LEU A 398 5.32 -11.07 -13.18
C LEU A 398 4.13 -11.95 -13.60
N GLY A 399 4.17 -13.23 -13.26
CA GLY A 399 3.04 -14.15 -13.29
C GLY A 399 3.39 -15.47 -12.60
N SER A 400 2.40 -16.18 -12.06
CA SER A 400 2.63 -17.40 -11.26
C SER A 400 1.92 -18.62 -11.80
N ILE A 401 2.60 -19.76 -11.78
CA ILE A 401 2.07 -21.12 -12.04
C ILE A 401 1.37 -21.63 -10.78
N ASN A 402 0.14 -22.13 -10.89
CA ASN A 402 -0.56 -22.77 -9.77
C ASN A 402 -0.15 -24.25 -9.67
N LEU A 403 0.74 -24.58 -8.73
CA LEU A 403 1.30 -25.92 -8.57
C LEU A 403 0.24 -26.99 -8.26
N ALA A 404 -0.83 -26.63 -7.53
CA ALA A 404 -1.92 -27.55 -7.17
C ALA A 404 -2.59 -28.18 -8.40
N LYS A 405 -2.68 -27.45 -9.53
CA LYS A 405 -3.27 -27.94 -10.79
C LYS A 405 -2.44 -29.04 -11.48
N PHE A 406 -1.24 -29.34 -10.98
CA PHE A 406 -0.31 -30.34 -11.54
C PHE A 406 -0.13 -31.58 -10.65
N VAL A 407 -0.90 -31.73 -9.57
CA VAL A 407 -0.97 -32.99 -8.82
C VAL A 407 -2.00 -33.92 -9.47
N TYR A 408 -1.67 -35.19 -9.66
CA TYR A 408 -2.57 -36.18 -10.25
C TYR A 408 -3.77 -36.48 -9.31
N PRO A 409 -5.02 -36.48 -9.83
CA PRO A 409 -6.22 -36.80 -9.03
C PRO A 409 -6.21 -38.17 -8.34
N GLU A 410 -5.29 -39.06 -8.70
CA GLU A 410 -5.19 -40.41 -8.12
C GLU A 410 -4.29 -40.47 -6.88
N ASN A 411 -3.34 -39.54 -6.69
CA ASN A 411 -2.61 -39.43 -5.41
C ASN A 411 -3.45 -38.72 -4.34
N ASN A 412 -4.48 -38.00 -4.79
CA ASN A 412 -5.59 -37.57 -3.96
C ASN A 412 -6.23 -38.75 -3.18
N ARG A 413 -6.04 -40.02 -3.58
CA ARG A 413 -6.47 -41.21 -2.79
C ARG A 413 -6.04 -41.19 -1.32
N ARG A 414 -4.95 -40.52 -0.94
CA ARG A 414 -4.59 -40.32 0.48
C ARG A 414 -5.63 -39.47 1.22
N VAL A 415 -6.18 -38.43 0.58
CA VAL A 415 -6.95 -37.37 1.24
C VAL A 415 -8.42 -37.24 0.75
N ILE A 416 -8.69 -37.30 -0.56
CA ILE A 416 -9.98 -36.93 -1.18
C ILE A 416 -10.38 -37.86 -2.34
N ASP A 417 -11.61 -38.35 -2.33
CA ASP A 417 -12.39 -38.70 -3.53
C ASP A 417 -13.78 -38.06 -3.37
N THR A 418 -14.19 -37.25 -4.34
CA THR A 418 -15.46 -36.51 -4.33
C THR A 418 -16.07 -36.47 -5.73
N PRO A 419 -17.41 -36.40 -5.88
CA PRO A 419 -18.04 -36.35 -7.20
C PRO A 419 -17.56 -35.19 -8.09
N GLN A 420 -17.24 -34.02 -7.52
CA GLN A 420 -16.69 -32.90 -8.29
C GLN A 420 -15.26 -33.15 -8.84
N SER A 421 -14.46 -34.07 -8.30
CA SER A 421 -13.15 -34.41 -8.90
C SER A 421 -13.30 -35.10 -10.26
N ARG A 422 -14.45 -35.73 -10.50
CA ARG A 422 -14.73 -36.60 -11.65
C ARG A 422 -15.18 -35.83 -12.91
N SER A 423 -15.60 -34.57 -12.77
CA SER A 423 -16.05 -33.73 -13.90
C SER A 423 -14.90 -33.20 -14.79
N VAL A 424 -13.66 -33.22 -14.30
CA VAL A 424 -12.46 -32.84 -15.08
C VAL A 424 -11.73 -34.07 -15.66
N SER A 425 -12.46 -35.18 -15.83
CA SER A 425 -11.99 -36.39 -16.51
C SER A 425 -11.87 -36.20 -18.04
N THR A 426 -10.96 -35.33 -18.48
CA THR A 426 -10.42 -35.42 -19.84
C THR A 426 -9.68 -36.75 -19.98
N LYS A 427 -9.85 -37.45 -21.12
CA LYS A 427 -9.31 -38.79 -21.37
C LYS A 427 -7.77 -38.78 -21.53
N LYS A 428 -7.03 -38.57 -20.44
CA LYS A 428 -5.60 -38.91 -20.35
C LYS A 428 -5.46 -40.40 -20.07
N SER A 429 -4.56 -41.06 -20.80
CA SER A 429 -4.11 -42.40 -20.44
C SER A 429 -3.38 -42.37 -19.10
N LEU A 430 -3.62 -43.39 -18.26
CA LEU A 430 -2.92 -43.50 -16.98
C LEU A 430 -1.39 -43.59 -17.20
N PRO A 431 -0.58 -42.91 -16.39
CA PRO A 431 0.86 -43.13 -16.38
C PRO A 431 1.19 -44.47 -15.71
N SER A 432 2.36 -45.04 -16.01
CA SER A 432 2.84 -46.28 -15.37
C SER A 432 3.00 -46.11 -13.85
N GLU A 433 2.89 -47.21 -13.09
CA GLU A 433 2.88 -47.20 -11.61
C GLU A 433 4.03 -46.41 -10.97
N ALA A 434 5.24 -46.49 -11.55
CA ALA A 434 6.40 -45.73 -11.10
C ALA A 434 6.22 -44.20 -11.16
N LYS A 435 5.42 -43.69 -12.11
CA LYS A 435 5.06 -42.27 -12.21
C LYS A 435 3.89 -41.89 -11.30
N ALA A 436 2.96 -42.80 -11.05
CA ALA A 436 1.91 -42.59 -10.05
C ALA A 436 2.51 -42.36 -8.65
N LYS A 437 3.60 -43.06 -8.29
CA LYS A 437 4.31 -42.84 -7.01
C LYS A 437 4.81 -41.41 -6.78
N GLU A 438 5.12 -40.62 -7.82
CA GLU A 438 5.53 -39.22 -7.64
C GLU A 438 4.37 -38.22 -7.53
N GLY A 439 3.18 -38.57 -8.06
CA GLY A 439 1.99 -37.73 -7.95
C GLY A 439 1.96 -36.43 -8.78
N ILE A 440 3.02 -36.06 -9.49
CA ILE A 440 3.11 -34.77 -10.22
C ILE A 440 3.11 -34.98 -11.75
N ASP A 441 2.23 -34.25 -12.46
CA ASP A 441 2.18 -34.19 -13.92
C ASP A 441 3.25 -33.22 -14.47
N TRP A 442 4.51 -33.64 -14.35
CA TRP A 442 5.66 -32.92 -14.90
C TRP A 442 5.51 -32.55 -16.40
N PRO A 443 4.93 -33.40 -17.28
CA PRO A 443 4.66 -33.02 -18.68
C PRO A 443 3.68 -31.84 -18.83
N ALA A 444 2.59 -31.81 -18.05
CA ALA A 444 1.66 -30.68 -18.06
C ALA A 444 2.29 -29.42 -17.46
N LEU A 445 3.05 -29.54 -16.37
CA LEU A 445 3.77 -28.44 -15.73
C LEU A 445 4.79 -27.82 -16.71
N LYS A 446 5.58 -28.64 -17.41
CA LYS A 446 6.47 -28.19 -18.50
C LYS A 446 5.72 -27.40 -19.57
N LYS A 447 4.56 -27.91 -20.04
CA LYS A 447 3.77 -27.21 -21.06
C LYS A 447 3.30 -25.84 -20.56
N ALA A 448 2.79 -25.77 -19.33
CA ALA A 448 2.35 -24.52 -18.71
C ALA A 448 3.50 -23.51 -18.56
N ILE A 449 4.67 -23.95 -18.11
CA ILE A 449 5.90 -23.14 -18.01
C ILE A 449 6.27 -22.55 -19.38
N HIS A 450 6.32 -23.37 -20.44
CA HIS A 450 6.72 -22.92 -21.78
C HIS A 450 5.73 -21.88 -22.34
N THR A 451 4.42 -22.13 -22.21
CA THR A 451 3.39 -21.16 -22.62
C THR A 451 3.43 -19.88 -21.77
N ALA A 452 3.72 -19.97 -20.47
CA ALA A 452 3.84 -18.82 -19.58
C ALA A 452 5.07 -17.94 -19.89
N VAL A 453 6.22 -18.54 -20.24
CA VAL A 453 7.42 -17.79 -20.68
C VAL A 453 7.16 -17.05 -22.01
N HIS A 454 6.44 -17.67 -22.95
CA HIS A 454 5.99 -17.02 -24.19
C HIS A 454 4.99 -15.88 -23.89
N PHE A 455 4.04 -16.09 -22.97
CA PHE A 455 3.12 -15.03 -22.51
C PHE A 455 3.88 -13.83 -21.95
N LEU A 456 4.83 -14.05 -21.02
CA LEU A 456 5.57 -12.96 -20.37
C LEU A 456 6.52 -12.22 -21.34
N ASP A 457 7.19 -12.91 -22.27
CA ASP A 457 7.99 -12.25 -23.32
C ASP A 457 7.11 -11.45 -24.30
N ASN A 458 5.85 -11.85 -24.51
CA ASN A 458 4.87 -11.06 -25.27
C ASN A 458 4.43 -9.80 -24.51
N VAL A 459 4.17 -9.89 -23.20
CA VAL A 459 3.80 -8.71 -22.38
C VAL A 459 4.85 -7.60 -22.51
N LEU A 460 6.14 -7.93 -22.48
CA LEU A 460 7.26 -6.98 -22.65
C LEU A 460 7.23 -6.18 -23.97
N ASP A 461 6.49 -6.63 -24.98
CA ASP A 461 6.33 -5.89 -26.24
C ASP A 461 4.95 -5.23 -26.39
N MET A 462 3.94 -5.69 -25.65
CA MET A 462 2.62 -5.05 -25.58
C MET A 462 2.56 -3.90 -24.57
N ASN A 463 3.46 -3.87 -23.59
CA ASN A 463 3.46 -2.91 -22.49
C ASN A 463 3.65 -1.45 -22.97
N GLU A 464 3.01 -0.49 -22.30
CA GLU A 464 3.13 0.96 -22.51
C GLU A 464 3.65 1.62 -21.23
N TYR A 465 4.96 1.89 -21.16
CA TYR A 465 5.61 2.47 -19.99
C TYR A 465 5.41 3.99 -19.87
N PRO A 466 5.29 4.54 -18.64
CA PRO A 466 5.14 5.98 -18.39
C PRO A 466 6.44 6.81 -18.53
N VAL A 467 7.59 6.13 -18.61
CA VAL A 467 8.95 6.71 -18.60
C VAL A 467 9.73 6.05 -19.72
N ALA A 468 10.45 6.82 -20.53
CA ALA A 468 11.06 6.33 -21.77
C ALA A 468 12.29 5.44 -21.51
N GLU A 469 13.02 5.76 -20.45
CA GLU A 469 14.18 5.06 -19.92
C GLU A 469 13.82 3.62 -19.50
N ILE A 470 12.58 3.42 -19.03
CA ILE A 470 12.05 2.10 -18.66
C ILE A 470 11.69 1.27 -19.90
N ASP A 471 11.13 1.89 -20.95
CA ASP A 471 10.97 1.20 -22.26
C ASP A 471 12.34 0.81 -22.84
N GLU A 472 13.37 1.64 -22.68
CA GLU A 472 14.72 1.27 -23.12
C GLU A 472 15.32 0.13 -22.29
N MET A 473 15.37 0.25 -20.96
CA MET A 473 16.03 -0.75 -20.10
C MET A 473 15.32 -2.11 -20.17
N THR A 474 13.99 -2.14 -20.11
CA THR A 474 13.23 -3.39 -20.23
C THR A 474 13.31 -4.00 -21.62
N SER A 475 13.43 -3.19 -22.69
CA SER A 475 13.71 -3.69 -24.04
C SER A 475 15.13 -4.24 -24.19
N ARG A 476 16.08 -3.69 -23.42
CA ARG A 476 17.51 -4.05 -23.42
C ARG A 476 17.78 -5.36 -22.68
N ILE A 477 17.17 -5.56 -21.51
CA ILE A 477 17.37 -6.71 -20.61
C ILE A 477 16.32 -7.81 -20.82
N ARG A 478 15.08 -7.43 -21.15
CA ARG A 478 13.91 -8.32 -21.30
C ARG A 478 13.66 -9.23 -20.09
N ARG A 479 13.80 -8.71 -18.88
CA ARG A 479 13.53 -9.44 -17.63
C ARG A 479 12.06 -9.88 -17.55
N ILE A 480 11.84 -11.11 -17.13
CA ILE A 480 10.51 -11.63 -16.74
C ILE A 480 10.61 -12.28 -15.36
N GLY A 481 9.46 -12.43 -14.69
CA GLY A 481 9.35 -13.07 -13.39
C GLY A 481 8.24 -14.11 -13.39
N LEU A 482 8.55 -15.31 -13.89
CA LEU A 482 7.71 -16.49 -13.67
C LEU A 482 7.95 -17.03 -12.26
N GLY A 483 6.89 -17.11 -11.47
CA GLY A 483 6.90 -17.73 -10.15
C GLY A 483 5.92 -18.87 -10.02
N VAL A 484 5.68 -19.27 -8.78
CA VAL A 484 4.68 -20.29 -8.39
C VAL A 484 3.69 -19.73 -7.38
N MET A 485 2.57 -20.43 -7.22
CA MET A 485 1.57 -20.29 -6.17
C MET A 485 0.88 -21.65 -5.94
N GLY A 486 0.09 -21.80 -4.88
CA GLY A 486 -0.52 -23.08 -4.52
C GLY A 486 0.49 -24.13 -4.03
N TRP A 487 1.60 -23.70 -3.43
CA TRP A 487 2.63 -24.60 -2.89
C TRP A 487 2.12 -25.41 -1.69
N ALA A 488 1.43 -24.76 -0.75
CA ALA A 488 0.85 -25.43 0.40
C ALA A 488 -0.28 -26.40 0.00
N ASP A 489 -1.04 -26.07 -1.07
CA ASP A 489 -2.03 -26.97 -1.65
C ASP A 489 -1.38 -28.19 -2.32
N MET A 490 -0.27 -28.01 -3.06
CA MET A 490 0.48 -29.12 -3.66
C MET A 490 0.99 -30.09 -2.59
N LEU A 491 1.59 -29.57 -1.52
CA LEU A 491 2.04 -30.35 -0.36
C LEU A 491 0.87 -31.11 0.28
N THR A 492 -0.25 -30.41 0.51
CA THR A 492 -1.50 -30.97 1.05
C THR A 492 -2.05 -32.11 0.21
N LEU A 493 -2.11 -31.94 -1.12
CA LEU A 493 -2.61 -32.94 -2.08
C LEU A 493 -1.70 -34.17 -2.19
N LEU A 494 -0.41 -34.04 -1.87
CA LEU A 494 0.54 -35.16 -1.81
C LEU A 494 0.58 -35.85 -0.43
N GLY A 495 0.04 -35.19 0.61
CA GLY A 495 0.11 -35.65 2.00
C GLY A 495 1.48 -35.43 2.63
N ILE A 496 2.15 -34.31 2.32
CA ILE A 496 3.49 -33.95 2.80
C ILE A 496 3.38 -32.69 3.67
N GLY A 497 4.02 -32.71 4.84
CA GLY A 497 4.06 -31.54 5.74
C GLY A 497 4.99 -30.45 5.24
N TYR A 498 4.56 -29.18 5.34
CA TYR A 498 5.31 -28.03 4.83
C TYR A 498 6.72 -27.91 5.44
N ASN A 499 6.85 -28.05 6.76
CA ASN A 499 8.12 -27.94 7.47
C ASN A 499 8.78 -29.31 7.71
N THR A 500 8.79 -30.16 6.68
CA THR A 500 9.45 -31.47 6.72
C THR A 500 10.63 -31.50 5.76
N GLN A 501 11.61 -32.39 6.00
CA GLN A 501 12.73 -32.58 5.09
C GLN A 501 12.27 -33.04 3.68
N GLU A 502 11.17 -33.81 3.61
CA GLU A 502 10.53 -34.17 2.33
C GLU A 502 9.96 -32.92 1.63
N GLY A 503 9.29 -32.02 2.37
CA GLY A 503 8.81 -30.74 1.86
C GLY A 503 9.93 -29.85 1.31
N PHE A 504 11.05 -29.70 2.04
CA PHE A 504 12.21 -28.93 1.57
C PHE A 504 12.86 -29.56 0.33
N HIS A 505 13.07 -30.88 0.31
CA HIS A 505 13.59 -31.58 -0.87
C HIS A 505 12.66 -31.48 -2.09
N LEU A 506 11.34 -31.51 -1.87
CA LEU A 506 10.36 -31.35 -2.94
C LEU A 506 10.36 -29.91 -3.50
N ALA A 507 10.50 -28.89 -2.65
CA ALA A 507 10.66 -27.50 -3.08
C ALA A 507 11.88 -27.34 -4.01
N GLU A 508 13.03 -27.92 -3.64
CA GLU A 508 14.22 -27.94 -4.49
C GLU A 508 13.96 -28.68 -5.82
N LYS A 509 13.35 -29.87 -5.77
CA LYS A 509 13.03 -30.65 -6.98
C LYS A 509 12.09 -29.89 -7.93
N VAL A 510 11.02 -29.30 -7.40
CA VAL A 510 10.03 -28.55 -8.19
C VAL A 510 10.64 -27.28 -8.75
N MET A 511 11.34 -26.47 -7.95
CA MET A 511 11.88 -25.20 -8.43
C MET A 511 13.06 -25.39 -9.40
N ASN A 512 13.89 -26.42 -9.22
CA ASN A 512 14.91 -26.81 -10.20
C ASN A 512 14.28 -27.19 -11.55
N PHE A 513 13.18 -27.96 -11.54
CA PHE A 513 12.44 -28.28 -12.75
C PHE A 513 11.86 -27.04 -13.42
N VAL A 514 11.25 -26.12 -12.64
CA VAL A 514 10.77 -24.82 -13.13
C VAL A 514 11.89 -24.04 -13.79
N GLN A 515 13.01 -23.81 -13.11
CA GLN A 515 14.16 -23.09 -13.64
C GLN A 515 14.72 -23.73 -14.91
N SER A 516 14.87 -25.05 -14.91
CA SER A 516 15.39 -25.82 -16.04
C SER A 516 14.50 -25.73 -17.29
N GLU A 517 13.18 -25.75 -17.13
CA GLU A 517 12.25 -25.64 -18.25
C GLU A 517 12.02 -24.18 -18.69
N VAL A 518 12.10 -23.21 -17.77
CA VAL A 518 12.11 -21.78 -18.08
C VAL A 518 13.35 -21.39 -18.91
N ASP A 519 14.52 -21.94 -18.57
CA ASP A 519 15.76 -21.70 -19.32
C ASP A 519 15.68 -22.26 -20.74
N LYS A 520 15.11 -23.46 -20.91
CA LYS A 520 14.85 -24.06 -22.23
C LYS A 520 13.86 -23.23 -23.03
N ALA A 521 12.70 -22.89 -22.46
CA ALA A 521 11.68 -22.06 -23.11
C ALA A 521 12.21 -20.70 -23.58
N SER A 522 13.02 -20.03 -22.75
CA SER A 522 13.64 -18.74 -23.12
C SER A 522 14.71 -18.92 -24.22
N CYS A 523 15.47 -20.02 -24.23
CA CYS A 523 16.38 -20.33 -25.35
C CYS A 523 15.64 -20.70 -26.64
N ASP A 524 14.49 -21.38 -26.56
CA ASP A 524 13.65 -21.71 -27.71
C ASP A 524 13.00 -20.45 -28.32
N LEU A 525 12.53 -19.51 -27.49
CA LEU A 525 12.14 -18.17 -27.95
C LEU A 525 13.32 -17.42 -28.58
N ALA A 526 14.54 -17.56 -28.07
CA ALA A 526 15.72 -16.87 -28.63
C ALA A 526 16.07 -17.34 -30.05
N LYS A 527 15.82 -18.62 -30.39
CA LYS A 527 15.97 -19.14 -31.77
C LYS A 527 15.06 -18.41 -32.77
N ILE A 528 13.86 -17.99 -32.31
CA ILE A 528 12.83 -17.34 -33.14
C ILE A 528 12.96 -15.80 -33.11
N ARG A 529 13.35 -15.24 -31.96
CA ARG A 529 13.23 -13.80 -31.64
C ARG A 529 14.56 -13.06 -31.40
N SER A 530 15.69 -13.77 -31.52
CA SER A 530 17.03 -13.45 -31.02
C SER A 530 17.15 -13.43 -29.49
N VAL A 531 18.38 -13.50 -28.97
CA VAL A 531 18.68 -13.25 -27.54
C VAL A 531 18.29 -11.83 -27.11
N PHE A 532 18.28 -11.55 -25.80
CA PHE A 532 18.07 -10.19 -25.29
C PHE A 532 19.16 -9.22 -25.80
N PRO A 533 18.85 -7.95 -26.12
CA PRO A 533 19.82 -7.04 -26.74
C PRO A 533 21.12 -6.78 -25.94
N ALA A 534 21.09 -6.88 -24.61
CA ALA A 534 22.27 -6.76 -23.74
C ALA A 534 23.07 -8.07 -23.54
N PHE A 535 22.86 -9.10 -24.37
CA PHE A 535 23.57 -10.37 -24.24
C PHE A 535 25.10 -10.23 -24.24
N LYS A 536 25.67 -9.31 -25.05
CA LYS A 536 27.12 -9.11 -25.11
C LYS A 536 27.67 -8.48 -23.82
N GLY A 537 28.63 -9.14 -23.20
CA GLY A 537 29.16 -8.80 -21.86
C GLY A 537 28.21 -9.13 -20.70
N SER A 538 27.11 -9.86 -20.94
CA SER A 538 26.31 -10.49 -19.89
C SER A 538 27.01 -11.72 -19.31
N ILE A 539 26.52 -12.23 -18.18
CA ILE A 539 27.01 -13.49 -17.60
C ILE A 539 26.85 -14.72 -18.53
N TYR A 540 26.05 -14.58 -19.60
CA TYR A 540 25.81 -15.64 -20.59
C TYR A 540 26.68 -15.52 -21.87
N ASP A 541 27.51 -14.47 -22.01
CA ASP A 541 28.33 -14.27 -23.21
C ASP A 541 29.51 -15.26 -23.31
N ALA A 542 29.84 -15.94 -22.21
CA ALA A 542 30.89 -16.94 -22.13
C ALA A 542 30.58 -18.22 -22.95
N LYS A 543 31.61 -18.83 -23.53
CA LYS A 543 31.48 -20.06 -24.32
C LYS A 543 30.92 -21.20 -23.46
N GLY A 544 29.90 -21.89 -23.97
CA GLY A 544 29.21 -22.99 -23.28
C GLY A 544 27.98 -22.57 -22.46
N GLN A 545 27.75 -21.27 -22.26
CA GLN A 545 26.55 -20.78 -21.58
C GLN A 545 25.29 -20.85 -22.45
N ILE A 546 24.14 -20.88 -21.76
CA ILE A 546 22.81 -20.80 -22.38
C ILE A 546 22.60 -19.49 -23.14
N ARG A 547 21.70 -19.47 -24.12
CA ARG A 547 21.45 -18.29 -24.98
C ARG A 547 19.98 -17.84 -24.89
N PRO A 548 19.54 -17.25 -23.76
CA PRO A 548 18.13 -16.99 -23.49
C PRO A 548 17.59 -15.73 -24.19
N ARG A 549 16.26 -15.66 -24.34
CA ARG A 549 15.52 -14.48 -24.81
C ARG A 549 15.41 -13.39 -23.73
N ASN A 550 15.52 -13.79 -22.47
CA ASN A 550 15.24 -12.99 -21.27
C ASN A 550 16.42 -13.14 -20.31
N ALA A 551 17.02 -12.04 -19.84
CA ALA A 551 18.28 -12.11 -19.09
C ALA A 551 18.11 -12.73 -17.68
N ALA A 552 16.97 -12.49 -17.03
CA ALA A 552 16.51 -13.14 -15.82
C ALA A 552 15.01 -13.45 -15.97
N ARG A 553 14.54 -14.58 -15.42
CA ARG A 553 13.26 -15.20 -15.77
C ARG A 553 12.39 -15.67 -14.61
N THR A 554 12.97 -16.05 -13.47
CA THR A 554 12.24 -16.68 -12.34
C THR A 554 12.29 -15.83 -11.08
N THR A 555 11.23 -15.90 -10.27
CA THR A 555 11.07 -15.12 -9.03
C THR A 555 9.98 -15.77 -8.18
N ILE A 556 9.87 -15.43 -6.90
CA ILE A 556 8.73 -15.81 -6.07
C ILE A 556 8.06 -14.54 -5.54
N ALA A 557 6.91 -14.17 -6.09
CA ALA A 557 6.13 -13.01 -5.67
C ALA A 557 5.08 -13.39 -4.60
N PRO A 558 4.55 -12.44 -3.81
CA PRO A 558 3.53 -12.73 -2.79
C PRO A 558 2.22 -13.31 -3.35
N THR A 559 1.88 -12.98 -4.61
CA THR A 559 0.65 -13.38 -5.34
C THR A 559 -0.71 -13.04 -4.71
N GLY A 560 -0.78 -12.41 -3.53
CA GLY A 560 -1.97 -12.38 -2.65
C GLY A 560 -3.32 -11.85 -3.18
N THR A 561 -3.43 -11.38 -4.43
CA THR A 561 -4.73 -11.13 -5.10
C THR A 561 -4.97 -12.03 -6.31
N ILE A 562 -3.93 -12.61 -6.91
CA ILE A 562 -4.03 -13.57 -8.02
C ILE A 562 -4.17 -15.02 -7.53
N SER A 563 -3.65 -15.35 -6.34
CA SER A 563 -3.94 -16.62 -5.65
C SER A 563 -5.44 -16.76 -5.33
N LEU A 564 -6.09 -15.66 -4.92
CA LEU A 564 -7.54 -15.57 -4.71
C LEU A 564 -8.37 -15.69 -6.01
N LEU A 565 -7.78 -15.45 -7.18
CA LEU A 565 -8.40 -15.70 -8.49
C LEU A 565 -8.15 -17.13 -8.99
N ALA A 566 -7.07 -17.76 -8.52
CA ALA A 566 -6.66 -19.11 -8.86
C ALA A 566 -7.18 -20.19 -7.89
N ASP A 567 -7.93 -19.78 -6.86
CA ASP A 567 -8.43 -20.62 -5.77
C ASP A 567 -7.33 -21.47 -5.10
N CYS A 568 -6.21 -20.83 -4.74
CA CYS A 568 -5.02 -21.50 -4.17
C CYS A 568 -4.28 -20.68 -3.10
N SER A 569 -3.30 -21.31 -2.44
CA SER A 569 -2.37 -20.69 -1.50
C SER A 569 -1.50 -19.62 -2.19
N SER A 570 -1.09 -18.62 -1.41
CA SER A 570 -0.30 -17.48 -1.91
C SER A 570 1.17 -17.84 -2.04
N GLY A 571 1.72 -17.80 -3.25
CA GLY A 571 3.14 -17.98 -3.51
C GLY A 571 3.68 -19.30 -2.97
N ILE A 572 4.76 -19.22 -2.19
CA ILE A 572 5.31 -20.34 -1.40
C ILE A 572 4.91 -20.27 0.07
N GLU A 573 3.97 -19.39 0.47
CA GLU A 573 3.50 -19.30 1.86
C GLU A 573 2.72 -20.56 2.28
N PRO A 574 2.81 -20.97 3.56
CA PRO A 574 1.90 -21.94 4.14
C PRO A 574 0.48 -21.36 4.26
N HIS A 575 -0.49 -22.19 4.65
CA HIS A 575 -1.83 -21.69 4.96
C HIS A 575 -1.77 -20.79 6.20
N PHE A 576 -2.44 -19.63 6.19
CA PHE A 576 -2.51 -18.76 7.36
C PHE A 576 -3.41 -19.34 8.46
N ALA A 577 -4.53 -19.93 8.06
CA ALA A 577 -5.47 -20.67 8.89
C ALA A 577 -6.13 -21.77 8.04
N LEU A 578 -6.56 -22.89 8.64
CA LEU A 578 -7.33 -23.94 7.96
C LEU A 578 -8.84 -23.64 7.95
N THR A 579 -9.34 -23.01 9.01
CA THR A 579 -10.74 -22.62 9.20
C THR A 579 -10.82 -21.24 9.83
N PHE A 580 -11.76 -20.42 9.36
CA PHE A 580 -12.16 -19.16 10.00
C PHE A 580 -13.68 -18.99 9.89
N ALA A 581 -14.34 -18.53 10.96
CA ALA A 581 -15.78 -18.31 10.96
C ALA A 581 -16.14 -16.90 10.47
N LYS A 582 -17.35 -16.77 9.92
CA LYS A 582 -18.03 -15.48 9.74
C LYS A 582 -19.43 -15.58 10.33
N ASN A 583 -19.82 -14.58 11.12
CA ASN A 583 -21.20 -14.44 11.59
C ASN A 583 -22.06 -13.95 10.42
N THR A 584 -23.15 -14.64 10.11
CA THR A 584 -24.13 -14.17 9.13
C THR A 584 -25.14 -13.22 9.76
N ILE A 585 -25.91 -12.51 8.94
CA ILE A 585 -26.99 -11.62 9.39
C ILE A 585 -28.08 -12.39 10.16
N GLU A 586 -28.26 -13.68 9.85
CA GLU A 586 -29.17 -14.61 10.54
C GLU A 586 -28.62 -15.15 11.88
N GLY A 587 -27.46 -14.68 12.35
CA GLY A 587 -26.83 -15.14 13.60
C GLY A 587 -26.15 -16.52 13.53
N LYS A 588 -26.23 -17.22 12.38
CA LYS A 588 -25.50 -18.47 12.14
C LYS A 588 -24.01 -18.19 11.96
N ARG A 589 -23.13 -19.05 12.49
CA ARG A 589 -21.70 -19.03 12.16
C ARG A 589 -21.48 -19.86 10.90
N LEU A 590 -20.87 -19.26 9.88
CA LEU A 590 -20.50 -19.92 8.64
C LEU A 590 -18.98 -20.11 8.61
N PHE A 591 -18.53 -21.36 8.68
CA PHE A 591 -17.12 -21.71 8.60
C PHE A 591 -16.63 -21.66 7.14
N ASN A 592 -15.61 -20.86 6.89
CA ASN A 592 -14.83 -20.92 5.67
C ASN A 592 -13.59 -21.78 5.96
N THR A 593 -13.59 -23.01 5.44
CA THR A 593 -12.57 -24.02 5.68
C THR A 593 -11.86 -24.36 4.37
N ASN A 594 -10.53 -24.55 4.43
CA ASN A 594 -9.73 -25.02 3.31
C ASN A 594 -10.39 -26.25 2.66
N PRO A 595 -10.64 -26.26 1.34
CA PRO A 595 -11.47 -27.28 0.70
C PRO A 595 -10.82 -28.67 0.74
N TYR A 596 -9.48 -28.73 0.69
CA TYR A 596 -8.74 -29.98 0.80
C TYR A 596 -8.79 -30.54 2.22
N PHE A 597 -8.75 -29.66 3.23
CA PHE A 597 -8.86 -30.03 4.64
C PHE A 597 -10.28 -30.49 5.01
N LEU A 598 -11.31 -29.76 4.58
CA LEU A 598 -12.71 -30.15 4.80
C LEU A 598 -13.03 -31.53 4.18
N ALA A 599 -12.46 -31.82 3.02
CA ALA A 599 -12.57 -33.15 2.41
C ALA A 599 -11.79 -34.23 3.19
N ALA A 600 -10.62 -33.89 3.76
CA ALA A 600 -9.84 -34.78 4.61
C ALA A 600 -10.58 -35.15 5.92
N LEU A 601 -11.29 -34.19 6.51
CA LEU A 601 -12.17 -34.39 7.66
C LEU A 601 -13.38 -35.25 7.30
N LYS A 602 -14.09 -34.93 6.20
CA LYS A 602 -15.25 -35.68 5.69
C LYS A 602 -14.95 -37.16 5.48
N LYS A 603 -13.80 -37.47 4.88
CA LYS A 603 -13.32 -38.85 4.67
C LYS A 603 -13.13 -39.64 5.98
N ARG A 604 -12.97 -38.96 7.12
CA ARG A 604 -12.74 -39.54 8.45
C ARG A 604 -13.95 -39.38 9.40
N GLY A 605 -15.05 -38.76 8.95
CA GLY A 605 -16.21 -38.46 9.80
C GLY A 605 -15.96 -37.35 10.83
N LEU A 606 -15.06 -36.41 10.54
CA LEU A 606 -14.58 -35.37 11.47
C LEU A 606 -15.00 -33.95 11.06
N ASP A 607 -16.04 -33.79 10.25
CA ASP A 607 -16.49 -32.50 9.69
C ASP A 607 -17.66 -31.85 10.42
N SER A 608 -17.82 -32.11 11.72
CA SER A 608 -18.85 -31.45 12.54
C SER A 608 -18.52 -29.99 12.84
N ASP A 609 -19.55 -29.16 13.01
CA ASP A 609 -19.40 -27.74 13.37
C ASP A 609 -18.65 -27.55 14.70
N GLU A 610 -18.72 -28.49 15.64
CA GLU A 610 -17.93 -28.47 16.89
C GLU A 610 -16.42 -28.63 16.63
N ILE A 611 -16.03 -29.46 15.65
CA ILE A 611 -14.63 -29.64 15.28
C ILE A 611 -14.13 -28.39 14.54
N LEU A 612 -14.94 -27.82 13.64
CA LEU A 612 -14.60 -26.57 12.93
C LEU A 612 -14.52 -25.37 13.89
N ASP A 613 -15.40 -25.29 14.89
CA ASP A 613 -15.35 -24.31 15.99
C ASP A 613 -14.11 -24.49 16.87
N THR A 614 -13.77 -25.73 17.23
CA THR A 614 -12.57 -26.05 18.01
C THR A 614 -11.29 -25.62 17.26
N ILE A 615 -11.22 -25.88 15.96
CA ILE A 615 -10.10 -25.48 15.11
C ILE A 615 -10.02 -23.96 14.95
N GLU A 616 -11.15 -23.27 14.76
CA GLU A 616 -11.20 -21.80 14.67
C GLU A 616 -10.76 -21.13 15.98
N LYS A 617 -11.25 -21.63 17.12
CA LYS A 617 -10.81 -21.21 18.47
C LYS A 617 -9.31 -21.44 18.67
N ASN A 618 -8.76 -22.51 18.11
CA ASN A 618 -7.32 -22.82 18.06
C ASN A 618 -6.57 -22.04 16.96
N ARG A 619 -6.96 -20.78 16.70
CA ARG A 619 -6.41 -19.86 15.68
C ARG A 619 -6.41 -20.45 14.24
N GLY A 620 -7.28 -21.40 13.96
CA GLY A 620 -7.34 -22.11 12.68
C GLY A 620 -6.32 -23.25 12.51
N SER A 621 -5.66 -23.69 13.59
CA SER A 621 -4.68 -24.81 13.60
C SER A 621 -5.32 -26.13 14.06
N VAL A 622 -4.75 -27.25 13.60
CA VAL A 622 -5.02 -28.61 14.12
C VAL A 622 -3.96 -29.12 15.11
N LYS A 623 -2.87 -28.38 15.34
CA LYS A 623 -1.87 -28.76 16.35
C LYS A 623 -2.52 -28.77 17.74
N ASN A 624 -2.02 -29.66 18.60
CA ASN A 624 -2.45 -29.85 19.99
C ASN A 624 -3.91 -30.33 20.19
N LEU A 625 -4.68 -30.55 19.11
CA LEU A 625 -6.04 -31.11 19.19
C LEU A 625 -6.01 -32.65 19.26
N SER A 626 -6.42 -33.22 20.39
CA SER A 626 -6.39 -34.68 20.63
C SER A 626 -7.35 -35.48 19.74
N ASN A 627 -8.44 -34.87 19.29
CA ASN A 627 -9.45 -35.45 18.40
C ASN A 627 -9.06 -35.44 16.90
N ILE A 628 -7.93 -34.84 16.51
CA ILE A 628 -7.45 -34.84 15.13
C ILE A 628 -6.32 -35.87 14.93
N PRO A 629 -6.40 -36.79 13.96
CA PRO A 629 -5.32 -37.73 13.63
C PRO A 629 -3.99 -37.05 13.25
N ASP A 630 -2.86 -37.67 13.62
CA ASP A 630 -1.53 -37.06 13.45
C ASP A 630 -1.06 -36.95 11.99
N ASP A 631 -1.59 -37.76 11.08
CA ASP A 631 -1.35 -37.59 9.64
C ASP A 631 -1.94 -36.26 9.12
N LEU A 632 -3.11 -35.87 9.64
CA LEU A 632 -3.67 -34.54 9.40
C LEU A 632 -2.84 -33.45 10.09
N LYS A 633 -2.46 -33.63 11.37
CA LYS A 633 -1.62 -32.66 12.09
C LYS A 633 -0.27 -32.39 11.41
N ASN A 634 0.27 -33.37 10.70
CA ASN A 634 1.56 -33.26 10.01
C ASN A 634 1.43 -32.71 8.59
N THR A 635 0.33 -33.00 7.88
CA THR A 635 0.06 -32.45 6.54
C THR A 635 -0.43 -31.00 6.60
N PHE A 636 -1.46 -30.76 7.41
CA PHE A 636 -2.20 -29.50 7.46
C PHE A 636 -1.63 -28.58 8.53
N VAL A 637 -0.43 -28.04 8.26
CA VAL A 637 0.22 -27.05 9.12
C VAL A 637 -0.08 -25.61 8.67
N VAL A 638 -0.29 -24.71 9.63
CA VAL A 638 -0.50 -23.28 9.38
C VAL A 638 0.76 -22.45 9.67
N ALA A 639 0.77 -21.18 9.25
CA ALA A 639 1.90 -20.26 9.40
C ALA A 639 2.42 -20.13 10.83
N GLY A 640 1.53 -20.22 11.83
CA GLY A 640 1.86 -20.20 13.26
C GLY A 640 2.32 -21.53 13.85
N ASP A 641 2.16 -22.66 13.14
CA ASP A 641 2.68 -23.98 13.57
C ASP A 641 4.16 -24.18 13.22
N ILE A 642 4.71 -23.30 12.37
CA ILE A 642 6.00 -23.46 11.71
C ILE A 642 7.02 -22.54 12.37
N VAL A 643 8.07 -23.13 12.95
CA VAL A 643 9.15 -22.38 13.59
C VAL A 643 9.90 -21.49 12.59
N PRO A 644 10.42 -20.31 12.99
CA PRO A 644 11.08 -19.36 12.07
C PRO A 644 12.17 -19.98 11.19
N LYS A 645 12.99 -20.88 11.76
CA LYS A 645 14.08 -21.58 11.07
C LYS A 645 13.58 -22.42 9.88
N ASP A 646 12.36 -22.95 9.93
CA ASP A 646 11.77 -23.74 8.86
C ASP A 646 11.16 -22.87 7.74
N HIS A 647 10.63 -21.67 8.07
CA HIS A 647 10.29 -20.68 7.03
C HIS A 647 11.54 -20.26 6.24
N VAL A 648 12.68 -20.08 6.92
CA VAL A 648 13.97 -19.74 6.28
C VAL A 648 14.50 -20.90 5.41
N ARG A 649 14.43 -22.15 5.90
CA ARG A 649 14.78 -23.35 5.10
C ARG A 649 13.94 -23.48 3.83
N MET A 650 12.63 -23.23 3.90
CA MET A 650 11.77 -23.23 2.72
C MET A 650 12.12 -22.09 1.75
N ALA A 651 12.44 -20.89 2.25
CA ALA A 651 12.91 -19.80 1.40
C ALA A 651 14.22 -20.16 0.67
N ALA A 652 15.18 -20.77 1.36
CA ALA A 652 16.44 -21.22 0.79
C ALA A 652 16.26 -22.30 -0.29
N ALA A 653 15.38 -23.28 -0.06
CA ALA A 653 15.04 -24.34 -1.01
C ALA A 653 14.57 -23.78 -2.37
N PHE A 654 13.71 -22.76 -2.36
CA PHE A 654 13.31 -22.06 -3.59
C PHE A 654 14.40 -21.10 -4.12
N GLN A 655 15.16 -20.44 -3.25
CA GLN A 655 16.14 -19.41 -3.64
C GLN A 655 17.31 -19.99 -4.46
N LYS A 656 17.72 -21.25 -4.16
CA LYS A 656 18.70 -22.03 -4.93
C LYS A 656 18.42 -22.07 -6.44
N PHE A 657 17.14 -22.11 -6.81
CA PHE A 657 16.68 -22.27 -8.20
C PHE A 657 15.85 -21.08 -8.70
N THR A 658 16.17 -19.88 -8.21
CA THR A 658 15.50 -18.62 -8.59
C THR A 658 16.51 -17.58 -9.11
N ASP A 659 16.23 -16.99 -10.28
CA ASP A 659 17.05 -15.94 -10.92
C ASP A 659 17.04 -14.67 -10.08
N ASN A 660 15.85 -14.14 -9.75
CA ASN A 660 15.67 -12.89 -9.01
C ASN A 660 15.59 -13.15 -7.48
N GLY A 661 14.88 -12.32 -6.74
CA GLY A 661 14.61 -12.51 -5.31
C GLY A 661 13.36 -13.36 -5.05
N ILE A 662 13.10 -13.54 -3.75
CA ILE A 662 11.93 -14.24 -3.20
C ILE A 662 11.25 -13.33 -2.18
N SER A 663 9.94 -13.18 -2.30
CA SER A 663 9.07 -12.65 -1.25
C SER A 663 8.50 -13.84 -0.46
N LYS A 664 9.02 -14.02 0.75
CA LYS A 664 8.56 -14.96 1.78
C LYS A 664 8.60 -14.22 3.11
N THR A 665 7.49 -14.19 3.83
CA THR A 665 7.46 -13.70 5.19
C THR A 665 7.94 -14.78 6.15
N ILE A 666 9.00 -14.54 6.90
CA ILE A 666 9.35 -15.37 8.07
C ILE A 666 8.40 -14.94 9.19
N ASN A 667 7.41 -15.79 9.49
CA ASN A 667 6.42 -15.50 10.53
C ASN A 667 6.96 -15.92 11.90
N PHE A 668 6.72 -15.08 12.91
CA PHE A 668 7.06 -15.34 14.31
C PHE A 668 5.81 -15.20 15.18
N ALA A 669 5.70 -16.06 16.19
CA ALA A 669 4.67 -15.94 17.23
C ALA A 669 4.90 -14.67 18.09
N ASN A 670 3.89 -14.19 18.80
CA ASN A 670 3.98 -12.92 19.54
C ASN A 670 5.05 -12.96 20.64
N GLU A 671 5.16 -14.13 21.27
CA GLU A 671 6.10 -14.54 22.31
C GLU A 671 7.54 -14.79 21.82
N ALA A 672 7.80 -14.75 20.51
CA ALA A 672 9.17 -14.88 19.98
C ALA A 672 10.06 -13.73 20.45
N THR A 673 11.36 -14.00 20.58
CA THR A 673 12.36 -13.08 21.13
C THR A 673 13.15 -12.34 20.04
N VAL A 674 13.98 -11.36 20.44
CA VAL A 674 14.96 -10.74 19.54
C VAL A 674 16.00 -11.76 19.06
N GLU A 675 16.33 -12.77 19.87
CA GLU A 675 17.26 -13.84 19.49
C GLU A 675 16.69 -14.72 18.37
N ASP A 676 15.42 -15.09 18.42
CA ASP A 676 14.78 -15.84 17.32
C ASP A 676 14.91 -15.10 15.97
N VAL A 677 14.81 -13.77 15.99
CA VAL A 677 14.98 -12.91 14.82
C VAL A 677 16.45 -12.84 14.38
N ARG A 678 17.37 -12.71 15.35
CA ARG A 678 18.83 -12.73 15.12
C ARG A 678 19.27 -14.05 14.47
N GLU A 679 18.85 -15.18 15.02
CA GLU A 679 19.08 -16.52 14.44
C GLU A 679 18.46 -16.68 13.05
N ALA A 680 17.29 -16.10 12.78
CA ALA A 680 16.66 -16.19 11.45
C ALA A 680 17.39 -15.38 10.39
N TYR A 681 17.88 -14.17 10.72
CA TYR A 681 18.78 -13.40 9.86
C TYR A 681 20.12 -14.11 9.65
N TRP A 682 20.65 -14.75 10.70
CA TRP A 682 21.88 -15.54 10.61
C TRP A 682 21.74 -16.76 9.72
N LEU A 683 20.69 -17.57 9.92
CA LEU A 683 20.40 -18.75 9.12
C LEU A 683 20.08 -18.38 7.65
N THR A 684 19.50 -17.20 7.41
CA THR A 684 19.34 -16.65 6.05
C THR A 684 20.70 -16.43 5.39
N TYR A 685 21.64 -15.84 6.13
CA TYR A 685 23.01 -15.65 5.67
C TYR A 685 23.71 -17.01 5.44
N GLU A 686 23.65 -17.96 6.37
CA GLU A 686 24.29 -19.27 6.23
C GLU A 686 23.73 -20.12 5.07
N LEU A 687 22.41 -20.10 4.83
CA LEU A 687 21.77 -20.88 3.76
C LEU A 687 21.87 -20.26 2.36
N GLY A 688 22.72 -19.24 2.17
CA GLY A 688 22.96 -18.62 0.86
C GLY A 688 21.80 -17.77 0.32
N CYS A 689 20.82 -17.41 1.17
CA CYS A 689 19.73 -16.53 0.76
C CYS A 689 20.23 -15.11 0.46
N ARG A 690 19.48 -14.41 -0.39
CA ARG A 690 19.78 -13.03 -0.82
C ARG A 690 19.15 -11.97 0.08
N MET A 691 18.12 -12.34 0.84
CA MET A 691 17.26 -11.44 1.63
C MET A 691 16.24 -12.28 2.42
N VAL A 692 15.72 -11.74 3.53
CA VAL A 692 14.40 -12.12 4.09
C VAL A 692 13.59 -10.89 4.49
N THR A 693 12.27 -11.07 4.60
CA THR A 693 11.37 -10.18 5.32
C THR A 693 10.78 -10.94 6.50
N ILE A 694 10.77 -10.34 7.69
CA ILE A 694 10.18 -10.94 8.88
C ILE A 694 8.85 -10.29 9.22
N TYR A 695 8.01 -11.01 9.94
CA TYR A 695 6.82 -10.45 10.59
C TYR A 695 6.57 -11.20 11.89
N ARG A 696 6.52 -10.47 13.01
CA ARG A 696 6.14 -11.03 14.31
C ARG A 696 4.70 -10.61 14.64
N ASP A 697 3.89 -11.57 15.09
CA ASP A 697 2.55 -11.28 15.58
C ASP A 697 2.62 -10.20 16.67
N GLY A 698 1.80 -9.16 16.55
CA GLY A 698 1.81 -8.01 17.45
C GLY A 698 2.96 -6.99 17.28
N SER A 699 3.87 -7.14 16.31
CA SER A 699 4.93 -6.13 16.06
C SER A 699 4.45 -4.88 15.30
N ARG A 700 3.14 -4.71 15.11
CA ARG A 700 2.50 -3.51 14.54
C ARG A 700 1.10 -3.36 15.11
N GLN A 701 0.67 -2.13 15.37
CA GLN A 701 -0.66 -1.83 15.90
C GLN A 701 -1.80 -2.23 14.94
N LYS A 702 -1.54 -2.30 13.63
CA LYS A 702 -2.53 -2.65 12.62
C LYS A 702 -2.07 -3.83 11.75
N GLN A 703 -2.57 -5.01 12.08
CA GLN A 703 -2.37 -6.22 11.28
C GLN A 703 -3.28 -6.23 10.03
N VAL A 704 -2.86 -6.95 8.98
CA VAL A 704 -3.64 -7.12 7.73
C VAL A 704 -4.43 -8.44 7.72
N LEU A 705 -3.97 -9.43 8.48
CA LEU A 705 -4.59 -10.73 8.67
C LEU A 705 -4.62 -11.02 10.17
N GLU A 706 -5.81 -11.12 10.76
CA GLU A 706 -5.98 -11.48 12.18
C GLU A 706 -6.87 -12.72 12.27
N VAL A 707 -6.52 -13.68 13.14
CA VAL A 707 -7.45 -14.73 13.61
C VAL A 707 -7.87 -14.40 15.04
N LYS A 708 -8.56 -13.26 15.21
CA LYS A 708 -9.07 -12.86 16.53
C LYS A 708 -10.28 -13.70 16.91
N ASN A 709 -10.10 -14.51 17.96
CA ASN A 709 -11.21 -15.05 18.74
C ASN A 709 -11.76 -13.93 19.65
N GLY A 710 -12.38 -12.94 19.02
CA GLY A 710 -12.78 -11.69 19.64
C GLY A 710 -13.26 -10.65 18.63
N LYS A 711 -14.26 -9.89 19.05
CA LYS A 711 -14.84 -8.72 18.34
C LYS A 711 -13.77 -7.84 17.69
N SER A 712 -14.05 -7.34 16.48
CA SER A 712 -13.21 -6.37 15.76
C SER A 712 -12.87 -5.15 16.61
N TYR A 713 -11.78 -4.45 16.32
CA TYR A 713 -11.46 -3.16 16.94
C TYR A 713 -12.65 -2.18 16.89
N TYR A 714 -13.41 -2.21 15.79
CA TYR A 714 -14.65 -1.43 15.63
C TYR A 714 -15.83 -1.97 16.47
N ASP A 715 -15.94 -3.29 16.64
CA ASP A 715 -16.99 -3.93 17.47
C ASP A 715 -16.77 -3.76 18.98
N GLN A 716 -15.53 -3.46 19.40
CA GLN A 716 -15.15 -3.25 20.81
C GLN A 716 -15.54 -1.86 21.32
N LEU A 717 -15.59 -0.86 20.44
CA LEU A 717 -16.14 0.47 20.73
C LEU A 717 -17.68 0.46 20.81
N GLY A 718 -18.33 -0.51 20.13
CA GLY A 718 -19.77 -0.76 20.18
C GLY A 718 -20.25 -1.36 21.50
N GLY A 719 -20.29 -0.54 22.55
CA GLY A 719 -20.77 -0.94 23.89
C GLY A 719 -22.22 -1.43 23.89
N ARG A 720 -22.41 -2.66 24.42
CA ARG A 720 -23.69 -3.34 24.76
C ARG A 720 -24.96 -2.80 24.06
N ARG A 721 -25.41 -3.51 23.01
CA ARG A 721 -26.84 -3.46 22.61
C ARG A 721 -27.70 -3.82 23.84
N PRO A 722 -28.77 -3.07 24.16
CA PRO A 722 -29.75 -3.49 25.15
C PRO A 722 -30.39 -4.82 24.76
N GLN A 723 -30.80 -5.60 25.76
CA GLN A 723 -31.74 -6.71 25.55
C GLN A 723 -33.14 -6.16 25.25
N GLU A 724 -34.01 -7.03 24.76
CA GLU A 724 -35.36 -6.72 24.29
C GLU A 724 -36.20 -5.99 25.36
N ALA A 725 -36.47 -4.72 25.12
CA ALA A 725 -37.40 -3.93 25.92
C ALA A 725 -38.77 -3.93 25.23
N SER A 726 -39.68 -4.79 25.70
CA SER A 726 -41.08 -4.80 25.27
C SER A 726 -41.75 -3.47 25.64
N GLY A 727 -42.13 -2.68 24.62
CA GLY A 727 -42.80 -1.38 24.76
C GLY A 727 -44.05 -1.28 23.87
N PRO A 728 -44.98 -0.36 24.17
CA PRO A 728 -46.39 -0.50 23.76
C PRO A 728 -46.72 -0.13 22.30
N GLU A 729 -47.98 -0.41 21.97
CA GLU A 729 -48.59 -0.41 20.63
C GLU A 729 -48.60 0.96 19.91
N GLY A 730 -48.84 0.93 18.59
CA GLY A 730 -49.75 1.94 18.01
C GLY A 730 -49.21 2.99 17.03
N LYS A 731 -48.19 2.74 16.21
CA LYS A 731 -47.92 3.57 15.01
C LYS A 731 -47.83 2.72 13.74
N ARG A 732 -48.71 2.99 12.75
CA ARG A 732 -48.74 2.30 11.46
C ARG A 732 -47.49 2.65 10.64
N ILE A 733 -46.65 1.65 10.40
CA ILE A 733 -45.51 1.77 9.48
C ILE A 733 -46.04 1.77 8.05
N ILE A 734 -45.68 2.79 7.26
CA ILE A 734 -45.92 2.79 5.81
C ILE A 734 -44.80 1.98 5.17
N THR A 735 -45.14 0.84 4.56
CA THR A 735 -44.18 -0.01 3.84
C THR A 735 -44.25 0.22 2.33
N ASN A 736 -43.14 -0.05 1.64
CA ASN A 736 -43.16 -0.17 0.18
C ASN A 736 -43.84 -1.49 -0.26
N GLU A 737 -43.95 -1.69 -1.58
CA GLU A 737 -44.50 -2.90 -2.22
C GLU A 737 -43.71 -4.20 -1.96
N HIS A 738 -42.60 -4.11 -1.22
CA HIS A 738 -41.79 -5.24 -0.76
C HIS A 738 -41.79 -5.38 0.78
N GLY A 739 -42.70 -4.70 1.48
CA GLY A 739 -42.87 -4.81 2.93
C GLY A 739 -41.81 -4.07 3.76
N GLN A 740 -40.91 -3.31 3.13
CA GLN A 740 -39.87 -2.57 3.85
C GLN A 740 -40.41 -1.22 4.36
N PRO A 741 -40.13 -0.81 5.61
CA PRO A 741 -40.51 0.51 6.12
C PRO A 741 -39.96 1.66 5.26
N ILE A 742 -40.81 2.63 4.91
CA ILE A 742 -40.39 3.88 4.27
C ILE A 742 -40.16 4.92 5.38
N PRO A 743 -38.92 5.42 5.60
CA PRO A 743 -38.66 6.41 6.65
C PRO A 743 -39.31 7.76 6.34
N THR A 744 -40.43 8.07 6.99
CA THR A 744 -41.11 9.36 6.88
C THR A 744 -40.44 10.40 7.77
N LYS A 745 -40.04 11.54 7.19
CA LYS A 745 -39.38 12.62 7.91
C LYS A 745 -40.34 13.30 8.90
N ARG A 746 -40.02 13.28 10.21
CA ARG A 746 -40.68 14.10 11.24
C ARG A 746 -40.59 15.60 10.85
N PRO A 747 -41.68 16.39 11.01
CA PRO A 747 -41.63 17.83 10.83
C PRO A 747 -40.71 18.49 11.86
N THR A 748 -40.28 19.73 11.60
CA THR A 748 -39.69 20.56 12.66
C THR A 748 -40.85 21.16 13.49
N PRO A 749 -40.86 21.04 14.82
CA PRO A 749 -41.86 21.74 15.64
C PRO A 749 -41.59 23.26 15.65
N GLN A 750 -42.60 24.06 15.98
CA GLN A 750 -42.42 25.51 16.15
C GLN A 750 -41.78 25.87 17.50
N GLU A 751 -42.03 25.06 18.53
CA GLU A 751 -41.48 25.21 19.88
C GLU A 751 -40.74 23.92 20.27
N ALA A 752 -39.60 24.07 20.94
CA ALA A 752 -38.78 22.96 21.39
C ALA A 752 -37.89 23.39 22.57
N TRP A 753 -37.67 22.50 23.53
CA TRP A 753 -36.85 22.76 24.72
C TRP A 753 -35.54 21.98 24.63
N GLY A 754 -34.42 22.61 24.96
CA GLY A 754 -33.11 22.05 24.66
C GLY A 754 -32.09 22.11 25.79
N MET A 755 -31.34 21.02 25.95
CA MET A 755 -30.20 20.93 26.85
C MET A 755 -28.90 21.13 26.07
N ARG A 756 -28.00 21.96 26.61
CA ARG A 756 -26.68 22.26 26.02
C ARG A 756 -25.56 21.77 26.92
N ILE A 757 -24.73 20.87 26.39
CA ILE A 757 -23.49 20.44 27.03
C ILE A 757 -22.29 21.11 26.33
N ARG A 758 -21.28 21.47 27.12
CA ARG A 758 -20.02 22.07 26.65
C ARG A 758 -18.86 21.14 26.97
N LYS A 759 -18.11 20.72 25.95
CA LYS A 759 -16.82 20.03 26.11
C LYS A 759 -15.69 20.87 25.49
N LYS A 760 -14.45 20.62 25.92
CA LYS A 760 -13.26 21.30 25.40
C LYS A 760 -12.50 20.35 24.49
N ALA A 761 -12.13 20.82 23.31
CA ALA A 761 -11.39 20.12 22.28
C ALA A 761 -10.19 20.97 21.81
N ASP A 762 -9.45 20.46 20.84
CA ASP A 762 -8.38 21.16 20.10
C ASP A 762 -8.83 22.51 19.52
N VAL A 763 -10.04 22.55 18.95
CA VAL A 763 -10.68 23.75 18.38
C VAL A 763 -11.28 24.70 19.43
N GLY A 764 -11.04 24.47 20.72
CA GLY A 764 -11.60 25.24 21.83
C GLY A 764 -12.88 24.62 22.41
N TYR A 765 -13.82 25.45 22.88
CA TYR A 765 -15.06 24.96 23.49
C TYR A 765 -16.11 24.65 22.42
N VAL A 766 -16.53 23.37 22.39
CA VAL A 766 -17.62 22.85 21.56
C VAL A 766 -18.88 22.79 22.41
N TYR A 767 -19.96 23.39 21.90
CA TYR A 767 -21.26 23.47 22.54
C TYR A 767 -22.27 22.65 21.72
N THR A 768 -22.70 21.52 22.27
CA THR A 768 -23.70 20.63 21.66
C THR A 768 -25.03 20.85 22.34
N SER A 769 -26.02 21.34 21.60
CA SER A 769 -27.37 21.62 22.09
C SER A 769 -28.35 20.66 21.42
N VAL A 770 -29.07 19.84 22.19
CA VAL A 770 -30.12 18.95 21.66
C VAL A 770 -31.47 19.48 22.12
N PHE A 771 -32.36 19.70 21.15
CA PHE A 771 -33.73 20.17 21.36
C PHE A 771 -34.73 19.02 21.20
N ARG A 772 -35.76 19.06 22.04
CA ARG A 772 -36.84 18.07 22.12
C ARG A 772 -38.19 18.72 21.85
N ASP A 773 -39.08 17.98 21.21
CA ASP A 773 -40.47 18.38 21.00
C ASP A 773 -41.33 18.19 22.27
N ALA A 774 -42.63 18.45 22.16
CA ALA A 774 -43.59 18.29 23.25
C ALA A 774 -43.78 16.83 23.71
N ASP A 775 -43.46 15.85 22.85
CA ASP A 775 -43.44 14.41 23.21
C ASP A 775 -42.13 14.03 23.95
N ASN A 776 -41.28 15.00 24.29
CA ASN A 776 -39.94 14.85 24.89
C ASN A 776 -38.95 14.11 23.97
N GLU A 777 -39.25 14.03 22.68
CA GLU A 777 -38.46 13.30 21.70
C GLU A 777 -37.40 14.21 21.03
N PRO A 778 -36.16 13.74 20.82
CA PRO A 778 -35.09 14.58 20.28
C PRO A 778 -35.31 14.84 18.79
N VAL A 779 -35.36 16.11 18.41
CA VAL A 779 -35.68 16.56 17.05
C VAL A 779 -34.56 17.33 16.36
N GLU A 780 -33.77 18.12 17.09
CA GLU A 780 -32.68 18.92 16.51
C GLU A 780 -31.41 18.93 17.37
N VAL A 781 -30.27 19.08 16.70
CA VAL A 781 -28.93 19.19 17.30
C VAL A 781 -28.22 20.40 16.70
N PHE A 782 -27.85 21.35 17.54
CA PHE A 782 -27.03 22.51 17.16
C PHE A 782 -25.65 22.38 17.79
N VAL A 783 -24.62 22.31 16.93
CA VAL A 783 -23.21 22.35 17.35
C VAL A 783 -22.64 23.73 17.02
N THR A 784 -21.99 24.34 18.00
CA THR A 784 -21.34 25.66 17.87
C THR A 784 -19.98 25.63 18.57
N ILE A 785 -19.01 26.36 18.04
CA ILE A 785 -17.64 26.41 18.57
C ILE A 785 -17.29 27.86 18.92
N GLY A 786 -16.77 28.07 20.13
CA GLY A 786 -16.58 29.41 20.68
C GLY A 786 -15.46 30.20 20.01
N LYS A 787 -15.79 31.36 19.42
CA LYS A 787 -14.85 32.34 18.81
C LYS A 787 -14.04 31.84 17.59
N THR A 788 -14.50 30.81 16.88
CA THR A 788 -13.84 30.30 15.66
C THR A 788 -14.66 30.58 14.41
N GLY A 789 -14.03 31.14 13.36
CA GLY A 789 -14.60 31.27 12.02
C GLY A 789 -14.06 30.24 11.02
N GLY A 790 -14.55 30.29 9.77
CA GLY A 790 -14.05 29.46 8.67
C GLY A 790 -14.52 28.00 8.69
N TYR A 791 -13.75 27.10 8.05
CA TYR A 791 -14.13 25.71 7.78
C TYR A 791 -14.59 24.93 9.02
N VAL A 792 -13.95 25.16 10.18
CA VAL A 792 -14.28 24.49 11.46
C VAL A 792 -15.71 24.82 11.92
N ALA A 793 -16.16 26.07 11.74
CA ALA A 793 -17.55 26.45 12.06
C ALA A 793 -18.54 25.79 11.09
N GLY A 794 -18.21 25.73 9.79
CA GLY A 794 -19.01 25.01 8.80
C GLY A 794 -19.11 23.50 9.07
N ALA A 795 -18.02 22.87 9.53
CA ALA A 795 -18.01 21.47 9.92
C ALA A 795 -18.92 21.19 11.14
N ALA A 796 -18.92 22.08 12.13
CA ALA A 796 -19.85 22.02 13.27
C ALA A 796 -21.31 22.17 12.80
N GLU A 797 -21.60 23.16 11.96
CA GLU A 797 -22.96 23.39 11.43
C GLU A 797 -23.47 22.19 10.62
N VAL A 798 -22.64 21.63 9.74
CA VAL A 798 -22.95 20.41 8.97
C VAL A 798 -23.20 19.21 9.90
N THR A 799 -22.38 19.04 10.94
CA THR A 799 -22.56 17.96 11.94
C THR A 799 -23.92 18.08 12.64
N GLY A 800 -24.28 19.28 13.11
CA GLY A 800 -25.59 19.56 13.72
C GLY A 800 -26.75 19.33 12.76
N ARG A 801 -26.66 19.84 11.51
CA ARG A 801 -27.68 19.65 10.47
C ARG A 801 -27.88 18.18 10.10
N LEU A 802 -26.81 17.38 10.02
CA LEU A 802 -26.89 15.95 9.71
C LEU A 802 -27.47 15.16 10.88
N ALA A 803 -27.03 15.41 12.12
CA ALA A 803 -27.61 14.81 13.32
C ALA A 803 -29.11 15.13 13.46
N SER A 804 -29.50 16.41 13.28
CA SER A 804 -30.90 16.85 13.23
C SER A 804 -31.71 16.15 12.15
N ARG A 805 -31.09 15.85 11.00
CA ARG A 805 -31.75 15.11 9.92
C ARG A 805 -31.94 13.65 10.29
N ALA A 806 -30.94 13.00 10.87
CA ALA A 806 -31.01 11.60 11.31
C ALA A 806 -32.10 11.39 12.38
N LEU A 807 -32.15 12.26 13.40
CA LEU A 807 -33.23 12.27 14.41
C LEU A 807 -34.63 12.35 13.78
N LYS A 808 -34.79 13.21 12.76
CA LYS A 808 -36.06 13.37 12.04
C LYS A 808 -36.40 12.20 11.11
N TYR A 809 -35.49 11.28 10.84
CA TYR A 809 -35.77 10.01 10.15
C TYR A 809 -35.83 8.80 11.09
N GLY A 810 -35.74 9.01 12.41
CA GLY A 810 -35.98 7.99 13.43
C GLY A 810 -34.73 7.41 14.11
N ALA A 811 -33.53 7.90 13.78
CA ALA A 811 -32.31 7.51 14.49
C ALA A 811 -32.29 8.05 15.94
N SER A 812 -31.65 7.32 16.84
CA SER A 812 -31.49 7.69 18.25
C SER A 812 -30.29 8.61 18.48
N LEU A 813 -30.22 9.26 19.66
CA LEU A 813 -29.06 10.08 20.04
C LEU A 813 -27.81 9.22 20.23
N GLU A 814 -27.99 7.99 20.71
CA GLU A 814 -26.96 6.98 20.96
C GLU A 814 -26.38 6.42 19.66
N GLU A 815 -27.23 6.19 18.65
CA GLU A 815 -26.80 5.78 17.31
C GLU A 815 -25.95 6.87 16.65
N ILE A 816 -26.47 8.10 16.59
CA ILE A 816 -25.74 9.27 16.05
C ILE A 816 -24.46 9.54 16.85
N ALA A 817 -24.46 9.31 18.17
CA ALA A 817 -23.26 9.41 18.97
C ALA A 817 -22.23 8.33 18.64
N SER A 818 -22.66 7.10 18.34
CA SER A 818 -21.75 5.98 18.02
C SER A 818 -20.97 6.19 16.72
N ASP A 819 -21.53 6.93 15.76
CA ASP A 819 -20.83 7.36 14.53
C ASP A 819 -19.83 8.50 14.78
N LEU A 820 -19.94 9.24 15.90
CA LEU A 820 -19.15 10.45 16.19
C LEU A 820 -18.10 10.26 17.29
N VAL A 821 -18.35 9.40 18.28
CA VAL A 821 -17.40 9.06 19.35
C VAL A 821 -16.22 8.29 18.75
N GLY A 822 -15.01 8.65 19.17
CA GLY A 822 -13.78 8.05 18.66
C GLY A 822 -13.22 8.67 17.38
N ILE A 823 -13.94 9.61 16.73
CA ILE A 823 -13.36 10.40 15.64
C ILE A 823 -12.22 11.26 16.20
N SER A 824 -10.99 11.06 15.70
CA SER A 824 -9.81 11.83 16.10
C SER A 824 -9.39 12.85 15.05
N CYS A 825 -9.23 14.12 15.44
CA CYS A 825 -8.55 15.14 14.65
C CYS A 825 -7.94 16.19 15.60
N GLY A 826 -6.84 16.81 15.19
CA GLY A 826 -6.12 17.72 16.08
C GLY A 826 -5.47 16.99 17.25
N THR A 827 -5.37 17.63 18.42
CA THR A 827 -4.69 17.09 19.60
C THR A 827 -5.72 16.68 20.66
N PRO A 828 -5.69 15.44 21.19
CA PRO A 828 -6.60 15.01 22.24
C PRO A 828 -6.54 15.91 23.47
N TYR A 829 -7.70 16.19 24.09
CA TYR A 829 -7.82 17.03 25.28
C TYR A 829 -8.34 16.25 26.49
N GLY A 830 -7.54 16.15 27.55
CA GLY A 830 -7.83 15.35 28.74
C GLY A 830 -7.15 13.98 28.73
N MET A 831 -7.35 13.20 29.79
CA MET A 831 -6.73 11.88 29.99
C MET A 831 -7.79 10.82 30.35
N GLY A 832 -7.50 9.54 30.08
CA GLY A 832 -8.43 8.44 30.35
C GLY A 832 -9.65 8.43 29.41
N ALA A 833 -10.73 7.75 29.82
CA ALA A 833 -11.93 7.58 28.99
C ALA A 833 -12.61 8.91 28.59
N ASP A 834 -12.45 9.95 29.40
CA ASP A 834 -13.01 11.29 29.18
C ASP A 834 -12.21 12.15 28.18
N SER A 835 -11.04 11.69 27.72
CA SER A 835 -10.22 12.44 26.75
C SER A 835 -10.99 12.69 25.44
N VAL A 836 -11.13 13.96 25.06
CA VAL A 836 -11.85 14.40 23.85
C VAL A 836 -10.90 14.36 22.66
N LEU A 837 -11.19 13.53 21.66
CA LEU A 837 -10.27 13.26 20.54
C LEU A 837 -10.41 14.22 19.35
N SER A 838 -11.50 14.99 19.29
CA SER A 838 -11.78 16.00 18.26
C SER A 838 -13.00 16.85 18.61
N ALA A 839 -13.30 17.83 17.76
CA ALA A 839 -14.61 18.49 17.73
C ALA A 839 -15.80 17.51 17.55
N PHE A 840 -15.64 16.45 16.75
CA PHE A 840 -16.70 15.48 16.47
C PHE A 840 -16.92 14.51 17.64
N ASP A 841 -15.83 14.03 18.26
CA ASP A 841 -15.89 13.23 19.49
C ASP A 841 -16.43 14.06 20.67
N ALA A 842 -16.14 15.37 20.72
CA ALA A 842 -16.78 16.28 21.68
C ALA A 842 -18.31 16.32 21.50
N VAL A 843 -18.81 16.31 20.26
CA VAL A 843 -20.25 16.20 19.96
C VAL A 843 -20.76 14.83 20.36
N GLY A 844 -20.16 13.74 19.87
CA GLY A 844 -20.57 12.37 20.15
C GLY A 844 -20.67 12.10 21.65
N LYS A 845 -19.62 12.40 22.42
CA LYS A 845 -19.62 12.26 23.90
C LYS A 845 -20.68 13.13 24.57
N SER A 846 -20.95 14.33 24.05
CA SER A 846 -22.05 15.18 24.55
C SER A 846 -23.43 14.59 24.23
N LEU A 847 -23.62 13.95 23.08
CA LEU A 847 -24.88 13.27 22.73
C LEU A 847 -25.13 12.03 23.62
N VAL A 848 -24.09 11.24 23.93
CA VAL A 848 -24.18 10.13 24.91
C VAL A 848 -24.58 10.65 26.30
N GLU A 849 -24.01 11.78 26.73
CA GLU A 849 -24.29 12.38 28.04
C GLU A 849 -25.72 12.96 28.10
N ILE A 850 -26.18 13.64 27.05
CA ILE A 850 -27.57 14.13 26.91
C ILE A 850 -28.59 12.98 26.83
N SER A 851 -28.20 11.83 26.25
CA SER A 851 -28.98 10.58 26.27
C SER A 851 -29.16 10.07 27.70
N ARG A 852 -28.05 9.86 28.41
CA ARG A 852 -28.02 9.26 29.76
C ARG A 852 -28.63 10.17 30.83
N ALA A 853 -28.62 11.48 30.62
CA ALA A 853 -29.27 12.46 31.49
C ALA A 853 -30.80 12.29 31.62
N LYS A 854 -31.44 11.39 30.84
CA LYS A 854 -32.85 10.95 31.02
C LYS A 854 -33.19 10.41 32.43
N GLN A 855 -32.23 10.22 33.33
CA GLN A 855 -32.46 9.73 34.70
C GLN A 855 -32.45 10.81 35.81
N LEU A 856 -32.18 12.08 35.52
CA LEU A 856 -32.34 13.16 36.51
C LEU A 856 -33.70 13.84 36.34
N GLN A 857 -34.52 13.78 37.39
CA GLN A 857 -35.79 14.52 37.45
C GLN A 857 -35.54 16.03 37.41
N LEU A 858 -36.41 16.76 36.70
CA LEU A 858 -36.50 18.21 36.86
C LEU A 858 -36.96 18.52 38.30
N PRO A 859 -36.51 19.64 38.90
CA PRO A 859 -37.02 20.06 40.20
C PRO A 859 -38.54 20.21 40.16
N VAL A 860 -39.24 19.52 41.06
CA VAL A 860 -40.65 19.78 41.31
C VAL A 860 -40.76 21.17 41.93
N LEU A 861 -41.51 22.06 41.30
CA LEU A 861 -41.95 23.28 41.95
C LEU A 861 -43.11 22.91 42.88
N GLU A 862 -42.92 23.10 44.18
CA GLU A 862 -43.93 22.77 45.19
C GLU A 862 -45.14 23.71 45.08
N GLU A 863 -46.36 23.16 45.16
CA GLU A 863 -47.61 23.92 45.09
C GLU A 863 -47.91 24.64 46.42
N ASP A 864 -47.24 25.77 46.66
CA ASP A 864 -47.45 26.58 47.86
C ASP A 864 -48.81 27.31 47.80
N SER A 865 -49.82 26.63 48.33
CA SER A 865 -51.24 26.88 48.05
C SER A 865 -51.88 27.82 49.07
N LYS A 866 -51.80 29.13 48.82
CA LYS A 866 -52.55 30.16 49.57
C LYS A 866 -53.18 31.25 48.71
N ALA A 867 -54.41 31.00 48.27
CA ALA A 867 -55.33 32.06 47.85
C ALA A 867 -56.21 32.50 49.03
N GLN A 868 -56.11 33.76 49.47
CA GLN A 868 -57.24 34.54 50.05
C GLN A 868 -56.88 36.01 50.39
N ALA A 869 -57.09 36.91 49.43
CA ALA A 869 -57.47 38.33 49.56
C ALA A 869 -57.84 38.82 48.15
N LEU A 870 -59.07 39.28 47.83
CA LEU A 870 -59.69 40.56 48.21
C LEU A 870 -58.87 41.79 47.74
N SER A 871 -59.40 42.72 46.93
CA SER A 871 -60.71 42.80 46.24
C SER A 871 -60.80 43.96 45.23
N ASN A 872 -61.60 43.78 44.16
CA ASN A 872 -62.47 44.76 43.46
C ASN A 872 -61.95 46.17 43.01
N GLY A 873 -62.11 46.44 41.70
CA GLY A 873 -62.30 47.79 41.12
C GLY A 873 -61.02 48.55 40.71
N SER A 874 -61.02 49.47 39.74
CA SER A 874 -62.04 49.97 38.80
C SER A 874 -61.32 50.37 37.47
N VAL A 875 -61.89 50.36 36.24
CA VAL A 875 -63.03 51.12 35.68
C VAL A 875 -62.86 52.63 35.92
N GLN A 876 -62.81 53.56 34.95
CA GLN A 876 -62.93 53.59 33.46
C GLN A 876 -61.97 54.72 32.94
N ASN A 877 -61.81 55.15 31.67
CA ASN A 877 -62.50 55.03 30.37
C ASN A 877 -61.52 55.36 29.21
N GLY A 878 -61.93 55.24 27.93
CA GLY A 878 -61.14 55.71 26.78
C GLY A 878 -61.53 55.16 25.39
N LYS A 879 -62.63 55.64 24.80
CA LYS A 879 -63.04 55.40 23.38
C LYS A 879 -62.27 56.36 22.43
N THR A 880 -62.04 56.16 21.13
CA THR A 880 -62.37 55.15 20.08
C THR A 880 -61.32 55.33 18.93
N LYS A 881 -61.22 54.59 17.80
CA LYS A 881 -62.21 53.99 16.88
C LYS A 881 -61.50 53.03 15.89
N ASN A 882 -62.21 52.02 15.34
CA ASN A 882 -61.72 51.15 14.25
C ASN A 882 -62.02 51.75 12.85
N LEU A 883 -61.34 51.24 11.80
CA LEU A 883 -61.92 50.95 10.47
C LEU A 883 -61.01 50.03 9.63
N SER A 884 -61.47 49.59 8.44
CA SER A 884 -60.97 48.39 7.73
C SER A 884 -61.13 48.42 6.19
N ASN A 885 -60.55 47.40 5.53
CA ASN A 885 -60.74 46.95 4.13
C ASN A 885 -60.09 47.73 2.97
N GLY A 886 -59.68 46.97 1.94
CA GLY A 886 -59.31 47.47 0.61
C GLY A 886 -58.67 46.40 -0.30
N GLN A 887 -59.36 46.00 -1.37
CA GLN A 887 -58.70 45.55 -2.62
C GLN A 887 -58.34 46.81 -3.44
N ILE A 888 -57.48 46.76 -4.46
CA ILE A 888 -57.83 46.65 -5.90
C ILE A 888 -56.52 46.78 -6.72
N ASN A 889 -56.46 46.19 -7.93
CA ASN A 889 -55.40 46.32 -8.96
C ASN A 889 -55.84 47.39 -10.01
N PRO A 890 -55.00 48.09 -10.83
CA PRO A 890 -53.86 47.53 -11.59
C PRO A 890 -52.69 48.48 -12.00
N GLN A 891 -51.65 47.92 -12.69
CA GLN A 891 -50.82 48.52 -13.77
C GLN A 891 -49.98 49.82 -13.49
N THR A 892 -48.90 50.19 -14.20
CA THR A 892 -48.27 49.76 -15.48
C THR A 892 -46.73 49.63 -15.39
N ASN A 893 -46.13 48.81 -16.29
CA ASN A 893 -44.86 48.89 -17.07
C ASN A 893 -43.69 49.80 -16.62
N GLY A 894 -42.41 49.48 -16.88
CA GLY A 894 -41.75 48.41 -17.65
C GLY A 894 -40.22 48.65 -17.64
N GLU A 895 -39.32 47.92 -18.32
CA GLU A 895 -39.40 46.72 -19.19
C GLU A 895 -38.10 45.89 -19.02
N SER A 896 -38.08 44.64 -19.49
CA SER A 896 -36.83 43.94 -19.80
C SER A 896 -37.02 42.92 -20.93
N LEU A 897 -36.23 43.07 -22.00
CA LEU A 897 -36.21 42.28 -23.24
C LEU A 897 -34.76 42.27 -23.75
N THR A 898 -34.19 41.25 -24.39
CA THR A 898 -34.65 39.87 -24.66
C THR A 898 -33.42 38.97 -24.89
N SER A 899 -33.62 37.65 -24.90
CA SER A 899 -32.60 36.67 -25.31
C SER A 899 -32.35 36.65 -26.84
N SER A 900 -31.11 36.36 -27.24
CA SER A 900 -30.82 35.53 -28.44
C SER A 900 -29.33 35.12 -28.52
N SER A 901 -29.06 34.04 -29.25
CA SER A 901 -27.75 33.42 -29.50
C SER A 901 -27.48 33.43 -31.03
N PRO A 902 -26.50 32.69 -31.63
CA PRO A 902 -25.27 32.03 -31.14
C PRO A 902 -24.03 32.29 -32.06
N LYS A 903 -22.95 31.48 -31.92
CA LYS A 903 -21.83 31.25 -32.90
C LYS A 903 -20.80 32.40 -33.08
N ALA A 904 -19.54 32.18 -33.49
CA ALA A 904 -18.67 30.97 -33.53
C ALA A 904 -17.17 31.35 -33.81
N SER A 905 -16.30 30.32 -33.80
CA SER A 905 -15.02 30.18 -34.54
C SER A 905 -13.76 31.00 -34.18
N GLN A 906 -12.64 30.24 -34.03
CA GLN A 906 -11.35 30.31 -34.75
C GLN A 906 -10.91 31.61 -35.47
N ALA A 907 -9.61 31.93 -35.64
CA ALA A 907 -8.32 31.45 -35.07
C ALA A 907 -7.15 32.28 -35.68
N LEU A 908 -5.89 32.03 -35.25
CA LEU A 908 -4.62 32.47 -35.89
C LEU A 908 -4.37 34.01 -35.84
N SER A 909 -3.16 34.56 -36.01
CA SER A 909 -1.79 34.05 -36.22
C SER A 909 -0.77 34.89 -35.40
N GLN A 910 0.45 34.43 -35.06
CA GLN A 910 1.76 34.73 -35.71
C GLN A 910 1.99 36.19 -36.15
N SER A 911 3.17 36.82 -35.98
CA SER A 911 4.45 36.44 -35.32
C SER A 911 5.45 37.65 -35.25
N GLU A 912 6.75 37.37 -35.05
CA GLU A 912 7.94 38.27 -35.14
C GLU A 912 8.31 39.10 -33.89
N GLY A 913 9.58 39.41 -33.61
CA GLY A 913 10.83 38.88 -34.22
C GLY A 913 12.07 39.78 -34.03
N SER A 914 13.28 39.16 -33.94
CA SER A 914 14.63 39.80 -34.00
C SER A 914 15.05 40.77 -32.86
N LYS A 915 16.34 41.10 -32.64
CA LYS A 915 17.65 40.37 -32.76
C LYS A 915 18.78 41.17 -32.06
N ILE A 916 19.59 40.49 -31.23
CA ILE A 916 21.08 40.45 -31.07
C ILE A 916 21.94 41.76 -31.21
N LEU A 917 23.04 41.82 -30.42
CA LEU A 917 24.27 42.68 -30.48
C LEU A 917 24.32 43.84 -29.46
N SER A 918 25.47 44.20 -28.84
CA SER A 918 26.85 43.63 -28.81
C SER A 918 27.64 44.04 -27.54
N GLU A 919 28.94 43.67 -27.45
CA GLU A 919 29.83 43.78 -26.28
C GLU A 919 30.37 45.19 -25.94
N ALA A 920 30.87 45.36 -24.71
CA ALA A 920 32.06 46.17 -24.35
C ALA A 920 32.59 45.80 -22.93
N GLU A 921 33.87 46.05 -22.65
CA GLU A 921 34.57 45.67 -21.40
C GLU A 921 34.86 46.86 -20.45
N GLY A 922 35.26 46.58 -19.20
CA GLY A 922 35.83 47.59 -18.28
C GLY A 922 36.15 47.08 -16.87
N GLN A 923 37.43 47.08 -16.47
CA GLN A 923 37.91 46.79 -15.10
C GLN A 923 38.33 48.09 -14.37
N LEU A 924 38.30 48.13 -13.03
CA LEU A 924 39.50 48.31 -12.16
C LEU A 924 39.22 48.56 -10.65
N THR A 925 39.92 47.77 -9.81
CA THR A 925 40.47 48.03 -8.45
C THR A 925 39.78 48.88 -7.36
N LEU A 926 39.31 48.17 -6.31
CA LEU A 926 39.83 48.17 -4.92
C LEU A 926 40.46 49.43 -4.26
N THR A 927 40.02 49.74 -3.03
CA THR A 927 40.91 50.03 -1.86
C THR A 927 40.17 49.85 -0.51
N LYS A 928 40.90 49.82 0.63
CA LYS A 928 40.40 49.64 2.02
C LYS A 928 40.68 50.90 2.88
N VAL A 929 40.08 51.00 4.09
CA VAL A 929 40.69 51.45 5.39
C VAL A 929 39.64 51.34 6.53
N SER A 930 40.03 51.55 7.80
CA SER A 930 39.23 51.38 9.05
C SER A 930 39.62 52.47 10.10
N SER A 931 39.28 52.51 11.41
CA SER A 931 38.71 51.54 12.39
C SER A 931 38.38 52.23 13.75
N THR A 932 37.81 51.45 14.71
CA THR A 932 38.03 51.49 16.19
C THR A 932 37.48 52.61 17.12
N THR A 933 36.86 52.16 18.24
CA THR A 933 36.92 52.67 19.65
C THR A 933 36.31 54.06 20.02
N ASP A 934 35.77 54.33 21.23
CA ASP A 934 35.46 53.50 22.43
C ASP A 934 34.50 54.19 23.45
N GLN A 935 33.91 53.41 24.38
CA GLN A 935 33.41 53.78 25.74
C GLN A 935 32.27 54.85 25.84
N SER A 936 31.43 54.96 26.90
CA SER A 936 31.12 54.22 28.16
C SER A 936 29.55 54.14 28.29
N GLY A 937 28.86 53.35 29.12
CA GLY A 937 28.95 53.09 30.57
C GLY A 937 28.02 54.05 31.35
N LEU A 938 27.09 53.62 32.22
CA LEU A 938 26.71 52.29 32.74
C LEU A 938 25.31 52.35 33.44
N ALA A 939 24.73 51.20 33.83
CA ALA A 939 23.62 51.01 34.81
C ALA A 939 22.19 51.49 34.43
N THR A 940 21.05 50.99 34.97
CA THR A 940 20.66 49.72 35.66
C THR A 940 19.12 49.58 35.69
N HIS A 941 18.57 48.36 35.49
CA HIS A 941 17.15 47.95 35.64
C HIS A 941 16.10 48.66 34.74
N SER A 942 15.02 48.03 34.26
CA SER A 942 14.64 46.60 34.14
C SER A 942 13.46 46.46 33.14
N TYR A 943 13.29 45.26 32.54
CA TYR A 943 12.11 44.85 31.73
C TYR A 943 11.67 45.76 30.56
N GLU A 944 12.02 45.36 29.33
CA GLU A 944 11.09 44.96 28.24
C GLU A 944 11.85 44.88 26.90
N GLU A 945 11.47 43.94 26.03
CA GLU A 945 12.19 43.66 24.78
C GLU A 945 11.19 43.46 23.61
N LYS A 946 11.57 43.96 22.42
CA LYS A 946 10.88 43.86 21.10
C LYS A 946 9.66 44.77 20.89
N ILE A 947 9.80 45.71 19.94
CA ILE A 947 8.87 46.06 18.82
C ILE A 947 9.62 47.03 17.89
N ILE A 948 10.22 46.54 16.78
CA ILE A 948 10.45 47.31 15.53
C ILE A 948 10.53 46.34 14.33
N GLU A 949 9.40 45.84 13.83
CA GLU A 949 9.27 45.41 12.40
C GLU A 949 7.81 45.16 12.00
N THR A 950 7.00 46.21 11.79
CA THR A 950 5.57 46.04 11.44
C THR A 950 4.90 47.21 10.71
N LYS A 951 5.65 48.22 10.24
CA LYS A 951 5.12 49.55 9.90
C LYS A 951 4.52 49.77 8.48
N PHE A 952 4.33 48.73 7.66
CA PHE A 952 3.95 48.90 6.23
C PHE A 952 2.83 48.00 5.65
N ASN A 953 2.09 47.23 6.48
CA ASN A 953 1.00 46.35 6.00
C ASN A 953 -0.38 46.62 6.63
N SER A 954 -0.54 47.69 7.40
CA SER A 954 -1.82 48.20 7.92
C SER A 954 -2.47 49.20 6.96
N CYS A 955 -3.80 49.26 6.96
CA CYS A 955 -4.60 50.25 6.23
C CYS A 955 -4.39 51.64 6.84
N PRO A 956 -4.17 52.69 6.03
CA PRO A 956 -3.99 54.05 6.57
C PRO A 956 -5.25 54.63 7.22
N ASP A 957 -6.44 54.21 6.79
CA ASP A 957 -7.72 54.80 7.23
C ASP A 957 -8.25 54.21 8.55
N CYS A 958 -7.99 52.92 8.82
CA CYS A 958 -8.51 52.21 10.00
C CYS A 958 -7.48 51.35 10.76
N GLY A 959 -6.23 51.26 10.29
CA GLY A 959 -5.19 50.41 10.88
C GLY A 959 -5.30 48.91 10.59
N SER A 960 -6.46 48.40 10.18
CA SER A 960 -6.68 46.98 9.89
C SER A 960 -5.76 46.43 8.78
N PRO A 961 -5.37 45.14 8.79
CA PRO A 961 -4.45 44.57 7.80
C PRO A 961 -4.90 44.73 6.33
N LEU A 962 -3.94 44.88 5.43
CA LEU A 962 -4.16 44.87 3.98
C LEU A 962 -4.01 43.47 3.38
N THR A 963 -4.94 43.10 2.50
CA THR A 963 -4.86 41.91 1.64
C THR A 963 -4.62 42.31 0.19
N PHE A 964 -4.09 41.41 -0.64
CA PHE A 964 -3.83 41.66 -2.07
C PHE A 964 -4.78 40.82 -2.93
N ALA A 965 -5.64 41.47 -3.71
CA ALA A 965 -6.64 40.82 -4.56
C ALA A 965 -6.87 41.63 -5.84
N GLU A 966 -7.01 40.94 -6.98
CA GLU A 966 -7.38 41.54 -8.27
C GLU A 966 -6.44 42.66 -8.75
N GLY A 967 -5.15 42.61 -8.38
CA GLY A 967 -4.15 43.65 -8.70
C GLY A 967 -4.10 44.82 -7.71
N CYS A 968 -4.88 44.77 -6.61
CA CYS A 968 -4.98 45.87 -5.66
C CYS A 968 -4.74 45.43 -4.21
N LYS A 969 -4.14 46.30 -3.40
CA LYS A 969 -4.23 46.20 -1.94
C LYS A 969 -5.63 46.66 -1.52
N LYS A 970 -6.35 45.85 -0.76
CA LYS A 970 -7.66 46.17 -0.17
C LYS A 970 -7.60 45.99 1.34
N CYS A 971 -8.34 46.81 2.09
CA CYS A 971 -8.48 46.60 3.53
C CYS A 971 -9.26 45.31 3.82
N ILE A 972 -8.91 44.60 4.89
CA ILE A 972 -9.67 43.43 5.36
C ILE A 972 -10.95 43.81 6.12
N ASP A 973 -11.04 45.05 6.62
CA ASP A 973 -12.25 45.55 7.26
C ASP A 973 -13.32 45.89 6.20
N PRO A 974 -14.47 45.18 6.17
CA PRO A 974 -15.49 45.36 5.15
C PRO A 974 -16.26 46.69 5.29
N THR A 975 -16.10 47.41 6.40
CA THR A 975 -16.72 48.72 6.64
C THR A 975 -15.81 49.89 6.23
N CYS A 976 -14.49 49.67 6.18
CA CYS A 976 -13.51 50.69 5.83
C CYS A 976 -13.51 51.05 4.33
N GLY A 977 -13.74 50.08 3.44
CA GLY A 977 -13.80 50.31 1.98
C GLY A 977 -12.48 50.68 1.29
N TRP A 978 -11.41 51.00 2.02
CA TRP A 978 -10.13 51.43 1.45
C TRP A 978 -9.52 50.40 0.51
N SER A 979 -9.10 50.86 -0.67
CA SER A 979 -8.31 50.08 -1.61
C SER A 979 -7.38 50.95 -2.46
N LYS A 980 -6.27 50.37 -2.88
CA LYS A 980 -5.29 50.99 -3.78
C LYS A 980 -4.72 49.95 -4.74
N CYS A 981 -5.02 50.15 -6.02
CA CYS A 981 -4.42 49.38 -7.11
C CYS A 981 -3.02 49.91 -7.45
N SER A 982 -2.19 49.04 -8.03
CA SER A 982 -0.85 49.37 -8.57
C SER A 982 -0.91 49.67 -10.06
#